data_AF-A0A533YUM0-F1
#
_entry.id   AF-A0A533YUM0-F1
#
_cell.length_a   1.000
_cell.length_b   1.000
_cell.length_c   1.000
_cell.angle_alpha   90.00
_cell.angle_beta   90.00
_cell.angle_gamma   90.00
#
_symmetry.space_group_name_H-M   'P 1'
#
loop_
_entity.id
_entity.type
_entity.pdbx_description
1 polymer ?
#
loop_
_entity_poly.entity_id
_entity_poly.type
_entity_poly.pdbx_seq_one_letter_code
_entity_poly.pdbx_strand_id
1 'polypeptide(L)'
;MFDLSNYALNPHAVPIVIIGIASLGLGLLAYSSNRAAAANRHFLILCLSISAWLLATGAGLSSRDPALALRWFKLDNFGVMYISVAFYAFSVEFLGLRRPWSILLGYAAASLLAVIVLLTDHFVTGLKEYWWGHYPRWGTYSIPFFVVFFSYMAAAFTAYFQSYRVVQSPIKRNQIKYVIIACFIGYIGSVDFLPVFGYEVYPFGYIPIFLLVSVITYAILRYRLMDISIVINKGLAYSLVLSAIFVPTYLLIAVSHRATPYSIPPLLAGTIIFASGLWTVFKNPRATTNRLFGLLCLSLCFWLFGIFMVYSSTHETEALFWGKIIYVGVVFIPAIFSQFCTNFLQSKREKNLTLLTYFISALFASLISTSYLINGQYKFFWGYYPRAGLLHPLFLVYFLWVTSLSLRKLYRGYQANEGQSELEATRIKFAFLAFTVGYAACIDFVQSYGIEFYPMGYLFVTLMAMIICYAILKFQVMDIAPAGTRTHALPYGYALMLIPFYIVVLMLVRLFTGSTQYLLAGILVALFLIFSGILVNLQRITEKAVEKILFRKTYDAYETLSAFSKALVKILDLKTLSEEIERTLVTVLGVETVTLYLFDKEKDVYAPVSTYGPDPRTGGRIRLAADEELPRYLA
;
A
#
# COMPACT_ATOMS: atom_id res chain seq x y z
N MET A 1 2.46 -34.43 -9.49
CA MET A 1 2.82 -33.00 -9.52
C MET A 1 2.74 -32.38 -8.14
N PHE A 2 1.68 -32.60 -7.35
CA PHE A 2 1.45 -31.86 -6.09
C PHE A 2 2.10 -32.45 -4.83
N ASP A 3 2.88 -33.52 -4.94
CA ASP A 3 3.60 -34.09 -3.81
C ASP A 3 4.86 -33.25 -3.51
N LEU A 4 4.86 -32.62 -2.33
CA LEU A 4 5.89 -31.70 -1.84
C LEU A 4 7.29 -32.32 -1.72
N SER A 5 7.39 -33.65 -1.60
CA SER A 5 8.67 -34.36 -1.52
C SER A 5 9.53 -34.21 -2.79
N ASN A 6 8.88 -33.93 -3.92
CA ASN A 6 9.53 -33.75 -5.22
C ASN A 6 10.15 -32.35 -5.42
N TYR A 7 10.02 -31.47 -4.42
CA TYR A 7 10.50 -30.10 -4.50
C TYR A 7 11.63 -29.83 -3.49
N ALA A 8 12.51 -28.91 -3.87
CA ALA A 8 13.54 -28.35 -3.01
C ALA A 8 13.41 -26.83 -3.00
N LEU A 9 13.83 -26.21 -1.91
CA LEU A 9 13.86 -24.75 -1.84
C LEU A 9 14.92 -24.25 -2.83
N ASN A 10 14.48 -23.62 -3.92
CA ASN A 10 15.36 -22.88 -4.82
C ASN A 10 15.26 -21.38 -4.49
N PRO A 11 16.33 -20.73 -4.03
CA PRO A 11 16.33 -19.31 -3.70
C PRO A 11 15.88 -18.40 -4.86
N HIS A 12 16.16 -18.80 -6.11
CA HIS A 12 15.77 -18.07 -7.32
C HIS A 12 14.28 -18.21 -7.67
N ALA A 13 13.61 -19.26 -7.18
CA ALA A 13 12.18 -19.47 -7.38
C ALA A 13 11.32 -18.58 -6.48
N VAL A 14 11.81 -18.23 -5.28
CA VAL A 14 11.06 -17.46 -4.28
C VAL A 14 10.59 -16.08 -4.80
N PRO A 15 11.42 -15.22 -5.41
CA PRO A 15 10.97 -13.90 -5.88
C PRO A 15 9.93 -14.01 -7.00
N ILE A 16 10.08 -15.03 -7.84
CA ILE A 16 9.19 -15.34 -8.96
C ILE A 16 7.79 -15.71 -8.43
N VAL A 17 7.71 -16.63 -7.45
CA VAL A 17 6.44 -17.05 -6.85
C VAL A 17 5.74 -15.88 -6.16
N ILE A 18 6.46 -15.09 -5.35
CA ILE A 18 5.86 -13.93 -4.66
C ILE A 18 5.26 -12.95 -5.65
N ILE A 19 5.98 -12.65 -6.74
CA ILE A 19 5.51 -11.71 -7.76
C ILE A 19 4.34 -12.31 -8.56
N GLY A 20 4.32 -13.63 -8.78
CA GLY A 20 3.17 -14.33 -9.36
C GLY A 20 1.90 -14.17 -8.51
N ILE A 21 2.00 -14.32 -7.18
CA ILE A 21 0.88 -14.11 -6.25
C ILE A 21 0.48 -12.62 -6.20
N ALA A 22 1.45 -11.72 -6.11
CA ALA A 22 1.20 -10.29 -6.03
C ALA A 22 0.51 -9.76 -7.30
N SER A 23 0.94 -10.20 -8.47
CA SER A 23 0.35 -9.82 -9.77
C SER A 23 -1.11 -10.28 -9.86
N LEU A 24 -1.43 -11.49 -9.38
CA LEU A 24 -2.81 -11.98 -9.28
C LEU A 24 -3.66 -11.10 -8.35
N GLY A 25 -3.13 -10.76 -7.18
CA GLY A 25 -3.79 -9.85 -6.24
C GLY A 25 -4.10 -8.47 -6.85
N LEU A 26 -3.13 -7.89 -7.57
CA LEU A 26 -3.29 -6.63 -8.29
C LEU A 26 -4.34 -6.72 -9.41
N GLY A 27 -4.39 -7.84 -10.13
CA GLY A 27 -5.40 -8.11 -11.17
C GLY A 27 -6.81 -8.25 -10.58
N LEU A 28 -6.97 -9.04 -9.51
CA LEU A 28 -8.26 -9.21 -8.83
C LEU A 28 -8.78 -7.90 -8.23
N LEU A 29 -7.88 -7.09 -7.68
CA LEU A 29 -8.21 -5.78 -7.14
C LEU A 29 -8.61 -4.78 -8.24
N ALA A 30 -7.90 -4.78 -9.37
CA ALA A 30 -8.32 -4.00 -10.52
C ALA A 30 -9.67 -4.50 -11.05
N TYR A 31 -9.93 -5.81 -11.11
CA TYR A 31 -11.22 -6.33 -11.54
C TYR A 31 -12.37 -5.98 -10.59
N SER A 32 -12.17 -6.09 -9.28
CA SER A 32 -13.19 -5.76 -8.28
C SER A 32 -13.56 -4.28 -8.30
N SER A 33 -12.66 -3.42 -8.78
CA SER A 33 -12.89 -1.99 -8.94
C SER A 33 -13.98 -1.64 -9.96
N ASN A 34 -14.08 -2.40 -11.07
CA ASN A 34 -15.12 -2.26 -12.08
C ASN A 34 -15.26 -3.56 -12.90
N ARG A 35 -16.20 -4.43 -12.49
CA ARG A 35 -16.40 -5.72 -13.16
C ARG A 35 -17.03 -5.59 -14.56
N ALA A 36 -17.77 -4.50 -14.80
CA ALA A 36 -18.46 -4.27 -16.05
C ALA A 36 -17.53 -3.76 -17.17
N ALA A 37 -16.45 -3.07 -16.81
CA ALA A 37 -15.47 -2.56 -17.77
C ALA A 37 -14.70 -3.68 -18.47
N ALA A 38 -14.69 -3.66 -19.80
CA ALA A 38 -13.98 -4.66 -20.62
C ALA A 38 -12.46 -4.62 -20.38
N ALA A 39 -11.86 -3.45 -20.27
CA ALA A 39 -10.43 -3.34 -19.99
C ALA A 39 -10.05 -3.94 -18.62
N ASN A 40 -10.87 -3.82 -17.56
CA ASN A 40 -10.61 -4.50 -16.28
C ASN A 40 -10.60 -6.03 -16.43
N ARG A 41 -11.48 -6.58 -17.27
CA ARG A 41 -11.50 -8.03 -17.56
C ARG A 41 -10.23 -8.46 -18.30
N HIS A 42 -9.83 -7.74 -19.34
CA HIS A 42 -8.59 -8.07 -20.07
C HIS A 42 -7.34 -7.88 -19.22
N PHE A 43 -7.33 -6.88 -18.34
CA PHE A 43 -6.25 -6.68 -17.38
C PHE A 43 -6.19 -7.82 -16.34
N LEU A 44 -7.33 -8.33 -15.87
CA LEU A 44 -7.35 -9.54 -15.04
C LEU A 44 -6.78 -10.75 -15.79
N ILE A 45 -7.15 -10.94 -17.06
CA ILE A 45 -6.60 -12.01 -17.89
C ILE A 45 -5.07 -11.87 -18.03
N LEU A 46 -4.57 -10.65 -18.24
CA LEU A 46 -3.12 -10.37 -18.25
C LEU A 46 -2.46 -10.78 -16.93
N CYS A 47 -3.02 -10.37 -15.78
CA CYS A 47 -2.48 -10.72 -14.47
C CYS A 47 -2.56 -12.23 -14.17
N LEU A 48 -3.62 -12.91 -14.60
CA LEU A 48 -3.75 -14.37 -14.50
C LEU A 48 -2.69 -15.07 -15.35
N SER A 49 -2.44 -14.57 -16.55
CA SER A 49 -1.43 -15.10 -17.48
C SER A 49 -0.02 -14.96 -16.90
N ILE A 50 0.31 -13.79 -16.35
CA ILE A 50 1.58 -13.53 -15.65
C ILE A 50 1.70 -14.41 -14.40
N SER A 51 0.62 -14.55 -13.62
CA SER A 51 0.63 -15.40 -12.42
C SER A 51 0.84 -16.87 -12.76
N ALA A 52 0.15 -17.39 -13.79
CA ALA A 52 0.33 -18.76 -14.27
C ALA A 52 1.78 -19.01 -14.72
N TRP A 53 2.34 -18.09 -15.50
CA TRP A 53 3.75 -18.14 -15.92
C TRP A 53 4.70 -18.18 -14.72
N LEU A 54 4.61 -17.22 -13.80
CA LEU A 54 5.55 -17.11 -12.69
C LEU A 54 5.40 -18.26 -11.68
N LEU A 55 4.17 -18.63 -11.31
CA LEU A 55 3.95 -19.74 -10.37
C LEU A 55 4.46 -21.06 -10.92
N ALA A 56 4.22 -21.34 -12.20
CA ALA A 56 4.72 -22.54 -12.86
C ALA A 56 6.25 -22.50 -13.03
N THR A 57 6.84 -21.35 -13.35
CA THR A 57 8.30 -21.16 -13.39
C THR A 57 8.92 -21.45 -12.02
N GLY A 58 8.33 -20.92 -10.95
CA GLY A 58 8.79 -21.15 -9.59
C GLY A 58 8.73 -22.62 -9.17
N ALA A 59 7.66 -23.32 -9.54
CA ALA A 59 7.52 -24.76 -9.31
C ALA A 59 8.53 -25.57 -10.14
N GLY A 60 8.77 -25.18 -11.39
CA GLY A 60 9.79 -25.79 -12.27
C GLY A 60 11.20 -25.65 -11.73
N LEU A 61 11.58 -24.45 -11.29
CA LEU A 61 12.87 -24.17 -10.66
C LEU A 61 13.07 -24.89 -9.32
N SER A 62 11.98 -25.18 -8.62
CA SER A 62 12.00 -25.88 -7.33
C SER A 62 11.92 -27.41 -7.49
N SER A 63 11.72 -27.93 -8.70
CA SER A 63 11.55 -29.38 -8.92
C SER A 63 12.89 -30.12 -8.86
N ARG A 64 12.94 -31.23 -8.12
CA ARG A 64 14.12 -32.12 -8.03
C ARG A 64 14.27 -33.03 -9.25
N ASP A 65 13.15 -33.39 -9.86
CA ASP A 65 13.08 -34.27 -11.03
C ASP A 65 12.99 -33.43 -12.33
N PRO A 66 13.93 -33.59 -13.28
CA PRO A 66 13.88 -32.94 -14.58
C PRO A 66 12.58 -33.19 -15.37
N ALA A 67 11.97 -34.38 -15.26
CA ALA A 67 10.72 -34.68 -15.96
C ALA A 67 9.53 -33.94 -15.34
N LEU A 68 9.52 -33.76 -14.02
CA LEU A 68 8.58 -32.90 -13.32
C LEU A 68 8.79 -31.42 -13.68
N ALA A 69 10.04 -30.95 -13.69
CA ALA A 69 10.40 -29.59 -14.06
C ALA A 69 9.91 -29.26 -15.48
N LEU A 70 10.14 -30.17 -16.44
CA LEU A 70 9.70 -30.00 -17.82
C LEU A 70 8.18 -29.82 -17.94
N ARG A 71 7.39 -30.57 -17.17
CA ARG A 71 5.92 -30.40 -17.15
C ARG A 71 5.50 -29.03 -16.61
N TRP A 72 6.17 -28.51 -15.59
CA TRP A 72 5.94 -27.15 -15.10
C TRP A 72 6.33 -26.09 -16.13
N PHE A 73 7.44 -26.29 -16.84
CA PHE A 73 7.86 -25.42 -17.95
C PHE A 73 7.07 -25.61 -19.25
N LYS A 74 6.14 -26.56 -19.32
CA LYS A 74 5.07 -26.54 -20.33
C LYS A 74 3.88 -25.71 -19.86
N LEU A 75 3.57 -25.77 -18.56
CA LEU A 75 2.49 -25.00 -17.96
C LEU A 75 2.83 -23.50 -17.83
N ASP A 76 4.09 -23.13 -17.60
CA ASP A 76 4.49 -21.73 -17.54
C ASP A 76 4.24 -21.02 -18.87
N ASN A 77 4.53 -21.70 -19.98
CA ASN A 77 4.37 -21.25 -21.34
C ASN A 77 2.91 -21.04 -21.70
N PHE A 78 1.99 -21.85 -21.14
CA PHE A 78 0.55 -21.61 -21.26
C PHE A 78 0.21 -20.18 -20.84
N GLY A 79 0.73 -19.71 -19.70
CA GLY A 79 0.56 -18.32 -19.26
C GLY A 79 1.19 -17.32 -20.23
N VAL A 80 2.41 -17.59 -20.67
CA VAL A 80 3.17 -16.71 -21.59
C VAL A 80 2.41 -16.45 -22.91
N MET A 81 1.72 -17.46 -23.47
CA MET A 81 1.00 -17.33 -24.75
C MET A 81 -0.05 -16.21 -24.74
N TYR A 82 -0.62 -15.89 -23.57
CA TYR A 82 -1.69 -14.90 -23.45
C TYR A 82 -1.20 -13.48 -23.11
N ILE A 83 0.05 -13.30 -22.68
CA ILE A 83 0.52 -12.01 -22.13
C ILE A 83 0.40 -10.86 -23.15
N SER A 84 0.97 -11.02 -24.35
CA SER A 84 0.96 -9.97 -25.38
C SER A 84 -0.46 -9.63 -25.87
N VAL A 85 -1.28 -10.66 -26.05
CA VAL A 85 -2.67 -10.53 -26.54
C VAL A 85 -3.56 -9.91 -25.48
N ALA A 86 -3.47 -10.34 -24.22
CA ALA A 86 -4.24 -9.75 -23.13
C ALA A 86 -3.84 -8.30 -22.88
N PHE A 87 -2.54 -7.99 -22.98
CA PHE A 87 -2.06 -6.62 -22.91
C PHE A 87 -2.58 -5.75 -24.06
N TYR A 88 -2.58 -6.26 -25.29
CA TYR A 88 -3.15 -5.56 -26.44
C TYR A 88 -4.67 -5.35 -26.28
N ALA A 89 -5.42 -6.37 -25.87
CA ALA A 89 -6.86 -6.28 -25.64
C ALA A 89 -7.19 -5.24 -24.56
N PHE A 90 -6.45 -5.26 -23.45
CA PHE A 90 -6.52 -4.20 -22.43
C PHE A 90 -6.26 -2.82 -23.05
N SER A 91 -5.23 -2.70 -23.88
CA SER A 91 -4.83 -1.42 -24.48
C SER A 91 -5.86 -0.87 -25.45
N VAL A 92 -6.45 -1.71 -26.30
CA VAL A 92 -7.53 -1.34 -27.23
C VAL A 92 -8.74 -0.82 -26.47
N GLU A 93 -9.19 -1.57 -25.45
CA GLU A 93 -10.34 -1.18 -24.62
C GLU A 93 -10.04 0.08 -23.79
N PHE A 94 -8.84 0.18 -23.22
CA PHE A 94 -8.43 1.35 -22.44
C PHE A 94 -8.37 2.62 -23.30
N LEU A 95 -7.93 2.51 -24.55
CA LEU A 95 -7.89 3.61 -25.50
C LEU A 95 -9.28 3.91 -26.11
N GLY A 96 -10.31 3.10 -25.84
CA GLY A 96 -11.64 3.25 -26.42
C GLY A 96 -11.70 2.90 -27.91
N LEU A 97 -10.73 2.12 -28.41
CA LEU A 97 -10.67 1.69 -29.79
C LEU A 97 -11.58 0.47 -29.98
N ARG A 98 -12.41 0.46 -31.04
CA ARG A 98 -13.25 -0.70 -31.36
C ARG A 98 -12.53 -1.64 -32.32
N ARG A 99 -11.84 -2.65 -31.79
CA ARG A 99 -11.15 -3.70 -32.60
C ARG A 99 -11.48 -5.13 -32.13
N PRO A 100 -12.77 -5.51 -32.04
CA PRO A 100 -13.19 -6.80 -31.45
C PRO A 100 -12.60 -8.01 -32.19
N TRP A 101 -12.55 -7.97 -33.53
CA TRP A 101 -11.98 -9.05 -34.34
C TRP A 101 -10.49 -9.27 -34.10
N SER A 102 -9.71 -8.18 -33.90
CA SER A 102 -8.28 -8.30 -33.61
C SER A 102 -8.03 -8.90 -32.23
N ILE A 103 -8.89 -8.59 -31.25
CA ILE A 103 -8.86 -9.20 -29.91
C ILE A 103 -9.23 -10.68 -30.01
N LEU A 104 -10.32 -11.03 -30.71
CA LEU A 104 -10.78 -12.40 -30.88
C LEU A 104 -9.73 -13.28 -31.57
N LEU A 105 -9.20 -12.83 -32.72
CA LEU A 105 -8.15 -13.53 -33.46
C LEU A 105 -6.89 -13.72 -32.62
N GLY A 106 -6.55 -12.72 -31.79
CA GLY A 106 -5.40 -12.80 -30.89
C GLY A 106 -5.58 -13.88 -29.83
N TYR A 107 -6.75 -13.91 -29.18
CA TYR A 107 -7.03 -14.93 -28.17
C TYR A 107 -7.16 -16.32 -28.79
N ALA A 108 -7.70 -16.44 -30.00
CA ALA A 108 -7.74 -17.69 -30.74
C ALA A 108 -6.32 -18.19 -31.06
N ALA A 109 -5.44 -17.31 -31.55
CA ALA A 109 -4.04 -17.63 -31.83
C ALA A 109 -3.27 -18.02 -30.55
N ALA A 110 -3.42 -17.25 -29.46
CA ALA A 110 -2.82 -17.57 -28.17
C ALA A 110 -3.28 -18.93 -27.62
N SER A 111 -4.58 -19.23 -27.75
CA SER A 111 -5.15 -20.52 -27.31
C SER A 111 -4.64 -21.68 -28.17
N LEU A 112 -4.55 -21.50 -29.49
CA LEU A 112 -3.96 -22.50 -30.39
C LEU A 112 -2.50 -22.78 -30.02
N LEU A 113 -1.69 -21.73 -29.81
CA LEU A 113 -0.30 -21.87 -29.39
C LEU A 113 -0.18 -22.54 -28.01
N ALA A 114 -1.05 -22.19 -27.06
CA ALA A 114 -1.06 -22.78 -25.73
C ALA A 114 -1.38 -24.29 -25.78
N VAL A 115 -2.32 -24.70 -26.63
CA VAL A 115 -2.63 -26.12 -26.88
C VAL A 115 -1.43 -26.83 -27.53
N ILE A 116 -0.78 -26.22 -28.53
CA ILE A 116 0.41 -26.78 -29.19
C ILE A 116 1.54 -27.00 -28.16
N VAL A 117 1.79 -26.04 -27.27
CA VAL A 117 2.82 -26.17 -26.22
C VAL A 117 2.53 -27.33 -25.28
N LEU A 118 1.28 -27.50 -24.86
CA LEU A 118 0.91 -28.55 -23.91
C LEU A 118 0.96 -29.95 -24.56
N LEU A 119 0.55 -30.07 -25.82
CA LEU A 119 0.41 -31.35 -26.51
C LEU A 119 1.67 -31.82 -27.25
N THR A 120 2.61 -30.92 -27.55
CA THR A 120 3.81 -31.26 -28.34
C THR A 120 5.10 -31.10 -27.54
N ASP A 121 6.11 -31.88 -27.89
CA ASP A 121 7.49 -31.76 -27.37
C ASP A 121 8.38 -30.90 -28.28
N HIS A 122 7.86 -30.46 -29.44
CA HIS A 122 8.62 -29.67 -30.41
C HIS A 122 8.71 -28.18 -30.05
N PHE A 123 7.80 -27.68 -29.20
CA PHE A 123 7.88 -26.32 -28.69
C PHE A 123 8.89 -26.23 -27.55
N VAL A 124 8.69 -26.98 -26.47
CA VAL A 124 9.64 -27.10 -25.35
C VAL A 124 10.40 -28.41 -25.52
N THR A 125 11.57 -28.34 -26.16
CA THR A 125 12.34 -29.51 -26.62
C THR A 125 13.16 -30.18 -25.51
N GLY A 126 13.28 -29.53 -24.35
CA GLY A 126 14.00 -30.07 -23.21
C GLY A 126 14.37 -28.99 -22.20
N LEU A 127 15.31 -29.31 -21.33
CA LEU A 127 15.83 -28.41 -20.29
C LEU A 127 17.31 -28.14 -20.52
N LYS A 128 17.75 -26.94 -20.13
CA LYS A 128 19.17 -26.62 -19.91
C LYS A 128 19.36 -26.27 -18.45
N GLU A 129 20.45 -26.76 -17.87
CA GLU A 129 20.85 -26.40 -16.52
C GLU A 129 21.64 -25.08 -16.55
N TYR A 130 21.28 -24.17 -15.66
CA TYR A 130 21.95 -22.90 -15.41
C TYR A 130 22.28 -22.77 -13.93
N TRP A 131 23.09 -21.77 -13.56
CA TRP A 131 23.44 -21.53 -12.15
C TRP A 131 22.26 -21.19 -11.24
N TRP A 132 21.09 -20.84 -11.81
CA TRP A 132 19.83 -20.62 -11.08
C TRP A 132 18.87 -21.83 -11.10
N GLY A 133 19.23 -22.92 -11.78
CA GLY A 133 18.43 -24.15 -11.90
C GLY A 133 18.10 -24.54 -13.34
N HIS A 134 17.24 -25.53 -13.50
CA HIS A 134 16.72 -25.98 -14.80
C HIS A 134 15.88 -24.88 -15.47
N TYR A 135 16.02 -24.71 -16.78
CA TYR A 135 15.23 -23.77 -17.57
C TYR A 135 14.88 -24.37 -18.94
N PRO A 136 13.71 -24.06 -19.53
CA PRO A 136 13.27 -24.68 -20.78
C PRO A 136 14.12 -24.25 -21.97
N ARG A 137 14.35 -25.19 -22.89
CA ARG A 137 14.83 -24.91 -24.24
C ARG A 137 13.66 -24.91 -25.21
N TRP A 138 13.55 -23.88 -26.03
CA TRP A 138 12.52 -23.85 -27.08
C TRP A 138 13.07 -24.26 -28.45
N GLY A 139 12.25 -25.03 -29.16
CA GLY A 139 12.50 -25.44 -30.53
C GLY A 139 11.96 -24.44 -31.56
N THR A 140 12.02 -24.83 -32.83
CA THR A 140 11.57 -24.01 -33.97
C THR A 140 10.07 -23.69 -33.95
N TYR A 141 9.27 -24.46 -33.21
CA TYR A 141 7.83 -24.23 -33.05
C TYR A 141 7.53 -22.98 -32.21
N SER A 142 8.54 -22.36 -31.60
CA SER A 142 8.41 -21.05 -30.95
C SER A 142 8.34 -19.87 -31.92
N ILE A 143 8.71 -20.05 -33.20
CA ILE A 143 8.72 -18.95 -34.19
C ILE A 143 7.33 -18.31 -34.36
N PRO A 144 6.22 -19.07 -34.56
CA PRO A 144 4.89 -18.50 -34.61
C PRO A 144 4.50 -17.71 -33.35
N PHE A 145 4.95 -18.15 -32.17
CA PHE A 145 4.72 -17.41 -30.93
C PHE A 145 5.41 -16.05 -30.97
N PHE A 146 6.67 -15.95 -31.37
CA PHE A 146 7.36 -14.65 -31.45
C PHE A 146 6.72 -13.71 -32.45
N VAL A 147 6.25 -14.23 -33.60
CA VAL A 147 5.50 -13.42 -34.57
C VAL A 147 4.25 -12.82 -33.93
N VAL A 148 3.43 -13.63 -33.27
CA VAL A 148 2.22 -13.16 -32.57
C VAL A 148 2.57 -12.21 -31.42
N PHE A 149 3.58 -12.55 -30.63
CA PHE A 149 4.00 -11.77 -29.47
C PHE A 149 4.45 -10.36 -29.88
N PHE A 150 5.39 -10.27 -30.82
CA PHE A 150 5.92 -8.98 -31.27
C PHE A 150 4.91 -8.20 -32.10
N SER A 151 4.05 -8.85 -32.90
CA SER A 151 3.03 -8.15 -33.68
C SER A 151 1.98 -7.49 -32.80
N TYR A 152 1.46 -8.19 -31.79
CA TYR A 152 0.46 -7.65 -30.86
C TYR A 152 1.06 -6.58 -29.94
N MET A 153 2.31 -6.77 -29.53
CA MET A 153 3.02 -5.77 -28.74
C MET A 153 3.25 -4.49 -29.56
N ALA A 154 3.73 -4.60 -30.80
CA ALA A 154 3.89 -3.47 -31.71
C ALA A 154 2.55 -2.77 -32.01
N ALA A 155 1.47 -3.54 -32.19
CA ALA A 155 0.12 -2.99 -32.37
C ALA A 155 -0.36 -2.22 -31.14
N ALA A 156 -0.05 -2.68 -29.91
CA ALA A 156 -0.38 -1.95 -28.68
C ALA A 156 0.43 -0.66 -28.58
N PHE A 157 1.76 -0.72 -28.79
CA PHE A 157 2.62 0.46 -28.76
C PHE A 157 2.19 1.52 -29.79
N THR A 158 1.95 1.12 -31.03
CA THR A 158 1.50 2.03 -32.09
C THR A 158 0.16 2.69 -31.74
N ALA A 159 -0.79 1.94 -31.19
CA ALA A 159 -2.07 2.48 -30.73
C ALA A 159 -1.91 3.52 -29.61
N TYR A 160 -1.01 3.28 -28.64
CA TYR A 160 -0.69 4.27 -27.61
C TYR A 160 -0.03 5.53 -28.18
N PHE A 161 0.96 5.39 -29.07
CA PHE A 161 1.64 6.54 -29.67
C PHE A 161 0.71 7.38 -30.54
N GLN A 162 -0.13 6.74 -31.34
CA GLN A 162 -1.15 7.43 -32.14
C GLN A 162 -2.15 8.16 -31.24
N SER A 163 -2.67 7.48 -30.22
CA SER A 163 -3.62 8.09 -29.28
C SER A 163 -3.01 9.25 -28.49
N TYR A 164 -1.73 9.15 -28.10
CA TYR A 164 -1.02 10.24 -27.41
C TYR A 164 -0.92 11.53 -28.24
N ARG A 165 -0.85 11.41 -29.57
CA ARG A 165 -0.77 12.54 -30.51
C ARG A 165 -2.14 13.17 -30.77
N VAL A 166 -3.21 12.37 -30.76
CA VAL A 166 -4.57 12.82 -31.13
C VAL A 166 -5.38 13.33 -29.93
N VAL A 167 -5.17 12.76 -28.74
CA VAL A 167 -5.97 13.09 -27.55
C VAL A 167 -5.72 14.52 -27.07
N GLN A 168 -6.77 15.34 -27.09
CA GLN A 168 -6.74 16.74 -26.64
C GLN A 168 -6.88 16.88 -25.12
N SER A 169 -7.53 15.92 -24.45
CA SER A 169 -7.70 15.94 -22.99
C SER A 169 -6.35 15.79 -22.28
N PRO A 170 -5.91 16.79 -21.48
CA PRO A 170 -4.63 16.73 -20.77
C PRO A 170 -4.55 15.55 -19.80
N ILE A 171 -5.70 15.15 -19.23
CA ILE A 171 -5.80 14.02 -18.30
C ILE A 171 -5.54 12.71 -19.04
N LYS A 172 -6.30 12.45 -20.11
CA LYS A 172 -6.17 11.20 -20.88
C LYS A 172 -4.81 11.10 -21.56
N ARG A 173 -4.23 12.24 -21.98
CA ARG A 173 -2.87 12.31 -22.53
C ARG A 173 -1.80 11.93 -21.51
N ASN A 174 -1.90 12.40 -20.27
CA ASN A 174 -0.98 11.99 -19.20
C ASN A 174 -1.16 10.52 -18.81
N GLN A 175 -2.39 10.02 -18.76
CA GLN A 175 -2.66 8.59 -18.54
C GLN A 175 -1.97 7.73 -19.59
N ILE A 176 -2.13 8.07 -20.88
CA ILE A 176 -1.46 7.38 -21.99
C ILE A 176 0.07 7.46 -21.85
N LYS A 177 0.62 8.62 -21.48
CA LYS A 177 2.07 8.78 -21.26
C LYS A 177 2.62 7.82 -20.19
N TYR A 178 1.93 7.70 -19.06
CA TYR A 178 2.37 6.80 -17.99
C TYR A 178 2.30 5.34 -18.42
N VAL A 179 1.25 4.96 -19.15
CA VAL A 179 1.15 3.60 -19.69
C VAL A 179 2.27 3.34 -20.70
N ILE A 180 2.59 4.28 -21.61
CA ILE A 180 3.74 4.14 -22.54
C ILE A 180 5.06 3.89 -21.78
N ILE A 181 5.34 4.66 -20.73
CA ILE A 181 6.54 4.48 -19.91
C ILE A 181 6.54 3.08 -19.26
N ALA A 182 5.40 2.68 -18.69
CA ALA A 182 5.24 1.35 -18.09
C ALA A 182 5.45 0.24 -19.13
N CYS A 183 4.98 0.42 -20.37
CA CYS A 183 5.19 -0.54 -21.46
C CYS A 183 6.66 -0.69 -21.81
N PHE A 184 7.41 0.41 -21.92
CA PHE A 184 8.86 0.34 -22.17
C PHE A 184 9.59 -0.40 -21.07
N ILE A 185 9.24 -0.14 -19.80
CA ILE A 185 9.79 -0.87 -18.65
C ILE A 185 9.42 -2.35 -18.76
N GLY A 186 8.14 -2.67 -18.95
CA GLY A 186 7.64 -4.04 -19.06
C GLY A 186 8.27 -4.83 -20.20
N TYR A 187 8.58 -4.19 -21.33
CA TYR A 187 9.19 -4.83 -22.49
C TYR A 187 10.61 -5.35 -22.22
N ILE A 188 11.33 -4.76 -21.25
CA ILE A 188 12.62 -5.28 -20.76
C ILE A 188 12.47 -6.72 -20.25
N GLY A 189 11.27 -7.11 -19.81
CA GLY A 189 10.96 -8.49 -19.40
C GLY A 189 11.16 -9.55 -20.48
N SER A 190 11.26 -9.14 -21.76
CA SER A 190 11.61 -10.04 -22.86
C SER A 190 13.03 -10.63 -22.74
N VAL A 191 13.85 -10.14 -21.80
CA VAL A 191 15.15 -10.73 -21.45
C VAL A 191 15.04 -12.22 -21.07
N ASP A 192 13.89 -12.65 -20.55
CA ASP A 192 13.62 -14.04 -20.14
C ASP A 192 13.57 -15.01 -21.34
N PHE A 193 13.49 -14.50 -22.57
CA PHE A 193 13.63 -15.34 -23.76
C PHE A 193 15.08 -15.71 -24.10
N LEU A 194 16.09 -14.99 -23.59
CA LEU A 194 17.50 -15.29 -23.90
C LEU A 194 17.94 -16.66 -23.38
N PRO A 195 17.63 -17.06 -22.13
CA PRO A 195 17.98 -18.39 -21.62
C PRO A 195 17.32 -19.54 -22.35
N VAL A 196 16.15 -19.29 -22.92
CA VAL A 196 15.45 -20.30 -23.69
C VAL A 196 16.26 -20.77 -24.90
N PHE A 197 17.04 -19.86 -25.50
CA PHE A 197 17.91 -20.15 -26.64
C PHE A 197 19.33 -20.59 -26.24
N GLY A 198 19.59 -20.75 -24.94
CA GLY A 198 20.88 -21.22 -24.45
C GLY A 198 21.83 -20.14 -23.95
N TYR A 199 21.46 -18.85 -23.99
CA TYR A 199 22.30 -17.76 -23.49
C TYR A 199 22.24 -17.67 -21.96
N GLU A 200 23.39 -17.54 -21.31
CA GLU A 200 23.51 -17.52 -19.84
C GLU A 200 23.19 -16.14 -19.23
N VAL A 201 21.95 -15.68 -19.40
CA VAL A 201 21.43 -14.43 -18.82
C VAL A 201 20.37 -14.75 -17.78
N TYR A 202 20.50 -14.29 -16.54
CA TYR A 202 19.49 -14.59 -15.52
C TYR A 202 18.10 -14.02 -15.92
N PRO A 203 17.01 -14.81 -15.86
CA PRO A 203 15.68 -14.36 -16.27
C PRO A 203 15.03 -13.47 -15.19
N PHE A 204 15.39 -12.18 -15.17
CA PHE A 204 14.87 -11.20 -14.21
C PHE A 204 13.60 -10.49 -14.68
N GLY A 205 12.96 -10.92 -15.78
CA GLY A 205 11.83 -10.26 -16.42
C GLY A 205 10.57 -10.17 -15.57
N TYR A 206 10.48 -10.99 -14.51
CA TYR A 206 9.46 -10.86 -13.47
C TYR A 206 9.45 -9.46 -12.80
N ILE A 207 10.60 -8.77 -12.69
CA ILE A 207 10.71 -7.42 -12.10
C ILE A 207 10.03 -6.36 -12.99
N PRO A 208 10.44 -6.16 -14.26
CA PRO A 208 9.80 -5.17 -15.13
C PRO A 208 8.32 -5.44 -15.39
N ILE A 209 7.92 -6.71 -15.47
CA ILE A 209 6.51 -7.09 -15.64
C ILE A 209 5.69 -6.74 -14.38
N PHE A 210 6.24 -6.96 -13.18
CA PHE A 210 5.59 -6.53 -11.94
C PHE A 210 5.44 -5.01 -11.86
N LEU A 211 6.45 -4.26 -12.30
CA LEU A 211 6.38 -2.80 -12.38
C LEU A 211 5.29 -2.35 -13.36
N LEU A 212 5.20 -2.98 -14.54
CA LEU A 212 4.12 -2.72 -15.51
C LEU A 212 2.74 -2.92 -14.88
N VAL A 213 2.49 -4.09 -14.27
CA VAL A 213 1.21 -4.41 -13.64
C VAL A 213 0.91 -3.43 -12.50
N SER A 214 1.91 -3.12 -11.66
CA SER A 214 1.76 -2.21 -10.53
C SER A 214 1.40 -0.78 -10.99
N VAL A 215 2.08 -0.28 -12.03
CA VAL A 215 1.79 1.05 -12.59
C VAL A 215 0.39 1.08 -13.19
N ILE A 216 0.00 0.06 -13.95
CA ILE A 216 -1.35 -0.01 -14.54
C ILE A 216 -2.42 -0.11 -13.45
N THR A 217 -2.26 -1.00 -12.46
CA THR A 217 -3.19 -1.12 -11.34
C THR A 217 -3.31 0.18 -10.56
N TYR A 218 -2.19 0.83 -10.23
CA TYR A 218 -2.20 2.15 -9.61
C TYR A 218 -2.94 3.16 -10.49
N ALA A 219 -2.72 3.12 -11.80
CA ALA A 219 -3.34 4.04 -12.72
C ALA A 219 -4.86 3.85 -12.77
N ILE A 220 -5.34 2.60 -12.87
CA ILE A 220 -6.75 2.19 -12.80
C ILE A 220 -7.40 2.75 -11.53
N LEU A 221 -6.78 2.53 -10.39
CA LEU A 221 -7.34 2.90 -9.09
C LEU A 221 -7.29 4.41 -8.82
N ARG A 222 -6.18 5.10 -9.15
CA ARG A 222 -5.90 6.48 -8.70
C ARG A 222 -6.55 7.51 -9.59
N TYR A 223 -6.43 7.31 -10.90
CA TYR A 223 -6.77 8.31 -11.89
C TYR A 223 -8.14 8.07 -12.50
N ARG A 224 -8.95 7.17 -11.91
CA ARG A 224 -10.27 6.76 -12.46
C ARG A 224 -10.12 6.44 -13.94
N LEU A 225 -9.08 5.67 -14.28
CA LEU A 225 -8.63 5.42 -15.66
C LEU A 225 -9.75 4.82 -16.53
N MET A 226 -10.72 4.19 -15.86
CA MET A 226 -11.99 3.71 -16.36
C MET A 226 -13.04 4.13 -15.33
N ASP A 227 -14.15 4.70 -15.78
CA ASP A 227 -15.18 5.31 -14.92
C ASP A 227 -15.43 4.50 -13.65
N ILE A 228 -15.05 5.07 -12.50
CA ILE A 228 -15.60 4.93 -11.15
C ILE A 228 -14.75 5.79 -10.21
N SER A 229 -15.42 6.51 -9.32
CA SER A 229 -14.79 7.27 -8.24
C SER A 229 -14.25 6.37 -7.13
N ILE A 230 -13.05 5.81 -7.34
CA ILE A 230 -12.34 5.17 -6.24
C ILE A 230 -11.48 6.21 -5.55
N VAL A 231 -11.82 6.44 -4.28
CA VAL A 231 -10.98 7.19 -3.36
C VAL A 231 -9.77 6.31 -3.08
N ILE A 232 -8.66 6.52 -3.82
CA ILE A 232 -7.37 6.05 -3.31
C ILE A 232 -7.08 6.81 -2.04
N ASN A 233 -7.28 6.13 -0.92
CA ASN A 233 -6.67 6.51 0.33
C ASN A 233 -5.17 6.30 0.25
N LYS A 234 -4.43 7.20 0.89
CA LYS A 234 -2.97 7.19 1.05
C LYS A 234 -2.41 5.82 1.49
N GLY A 235 -3.26 4.96 2.09
CA GLY A 235 -2.95 3.58 2.46
C GLY A 235 -2.47 2.66 1.32
N LEU A 236 -2.98 2.80 0.09
CA LEU A 236 -2.54 1.93 -1.04
C LEU A 236 -1.12 2.25 -1.51
N ALA A 237 -0.71 3.52 -1.45
CA ALA A 237 0.66 3.93 -1.73
C ALA A 237 1.61 3.42 -0.65
N TYR A 238 1.20 3.50 0.62
CA TYR A 238 1.98 2.96 1.74
C TYR A 238 2.07 1.44 1.71
N SER A 239 1.02 0.72 1.33
CA SER A 239 1.06 -0.75 1.20
C SER A 239 2.00 -1.19 0.08
N LEU A 240 2.03 -0.49 -1.06
CA LEU A 240 2.98 -0.76 -2.15
C LEU A 240 4.44 -0.48 -1.75
N VAL A 241 4.70 0.62 -1.04
CA VAL A 241 6.03 0.93 -0.48
C VAL A 241 6.48 -0.13 0.51
N LEU A 242 5.56 -0.58 1.37
CA LEU A 242 5.82 -1.62 2.33
C LEU A 242 6.14 -2.95 1.65
N SER A 243 5.32 -3.37 0.67
CA SER A 243 5.57 -4.59 -0.09
C SER A 243 6.93 -4.55 -0.79
N ALA A 244 7.36 -3.40 -1.32
CA ALA A 244 8.68 -3.24 -1.95
C ALA A 244 9.87 -3.34 -0.98
N ILE A 245 9.67 -3.12 0.32
CA ILE A 245 10.72 -3.23 1.36
C ILE A 245 10.71 -4.63 1.97
N PHE A 246 9.52 -5.13 2.29
CA PHE A 246 9.38 -6.39 2.99
C PHE A 246 9.63 -7.59 2.08
N VAL A 247 9.20 -7.57 0.82
CA VAL A 247 9.41 -8.69 -0.10
C VAL A 247 10.91 -8.99 -0.31
N PRO A 248 11.79 -8.02 -0.63
CA PRO A 248 13.23 -8.29 -0.71
C PRO A 248 13.85 -8.74 0.62
N THR A 249 13.35 -8.23 1.75
CA THR A 249 13.84 -8.62 3.09
C THR A 249 13.46 -10.06 3.42
N TYR A 250 12.23 -10.48 3.12
CA TYR A 250 11.80 -11.88 3.23
C TYR A 250 12.56 -12.80 2.30
N LEU A 251 12.85 -12.32 1.09
CA LEU A 251 13.67 -13.05 0.11
C LEU A 251 15.08 -13.27 0.64
N LEU A 252 15.72 -12.22 1.20
CA LEU A 252 17.04 -12.33 1.80
C LEU A 252 17.07 -13.34 2.96
N ILE A 253 16.01 -13.35 3.77
CA ILE A 253 15.83 -14.25 4.92
C ILE A 253 15.59 -15.70 4.48
N ALA A 254 14.83 -15.91 3.41
CA ALA A 254 14.61 -17.24 2.83
C ALA A 254 15.90 -17.78 2.19
N VAL A 255 16.67 -16.92 1.52
CA VAL A 255 17.96 -17.25 0.90
C VAL A 255 19.04 -17.54 1.96
N SER A 256 18.95 -16.93 3.16
CA SER A 256 19.97 -17.11 4.20
C SER A 256 19.88 -18.47 4.94
N HIS A 257 18.99 -19.39 4.54
CA HIS A 257 18.75 -20.70 5.18
C HIS A 257 18.47 -20.68 6.69
N ARG A 258 18.18 -19.49 7.26
CA ARG A 258 17.92 -19.32 8.70
C ARG A 258 16.46 -19.62 9.04
N ALA A 259 15.53 -19.36 8.11
CA ALA A 259 14.11 -19.51 8.37
C ALA A 259 13.66 -20.98 8.52
N THR A 260 13.12 -21.31 9.68
CA THR A 260 12.39 -22.55 9.96
C THR A 260 10.88 -22.34 9.80
N PRO A 261 10.07 -23.39 9.55
CA PRO A 261 8.60 -23.29 9.51
C PRO A 261 7.98 -22.63 10.75
N TYR A 262 8.62 -22.79 11.91
CA TYR A 262 8.20 -22.19 13.18
C TYR A 262 8.64 -20.73 13.36
N SER A 263 9.74 -20.32 12.70
CA SER A 263 10.22 -18.94 12.75
C SER A 263 9.49 -17.98 11.80
N ILE A 264 8.90 -18.49 10.71
CA ILE A 264 8.24 -17.67 9.68
C ILE A 264 7.00 -16.92 10.22
N PRO A 265 6.07 -17.54 10.99
CA PRO A 265 4.90 -16.84 11.52
C PRO A 265 5.20 -15.59 12.34
N PRO A 266 6.12 -15.60 13.35
CA PRO A 266 6.45 -14.39 14.10
C PRO A 266 7.12 -13.32 13.22
N LEU A 267 7.93 -13.71 12.22
CA LEU A 267 8.50 -12.74 11.28
C LEU A 267 7.40 -12.05 10.43
N LEU A 268 6.43 -12.80 9.92
CA LEU A 268 5.26 -12.26 9.20
C LEU A 268 4.45 -11.31 10.08
N ALA A 269 4.14 -11.74 11.30
CA ALA A 269 3.43 -10.91 12.27
C ALA A 269 4.20 -9.61 12.60
N GLY A 270 5.51 -9.70 12.84
CA GLY A 270 6.37 -8.55 13.15
C GLY A 270 6.37 -7.50 12.05
N THR A 271 6.42 -7.93 10.80
CA THR A 271 6.29 -7.04 9.64
C THR A 271 4.92 -6.39 9.56
N ILE A 272 3.83 -7.14 9.71
CA ILE A 272 2.46 -6.60 9.67
C ILE A 272 2.27 -5.57 10.78
N ILE A 273 2.85 -5.79 11.95
CA ILE A 273 2.78 -4.86 13.07
C ILE A 273 3.61 -3.60 12.79
N PHE A 274 4.84 -3.77 12.29
CA PHE A 274 5.68 -2.64 11.89
C PHE A 274 5.00 -1.80 10.79
N ALA A 275 4.41 -2.46 9.80
CA ALA A 275 3.57 -1.86 8.76
C ALA A 275 2.49 -0.95 9.33
N SER A 276 1.73 -1.51 10.27
CA SER A 276 0.58 -0.87 10.89
C SER A 276 1.01 0.35 11.69
N GLY A 277 2.11 0.24 12.43
CA GLY A 277 2.71 1.36 13.17
C GLY A 277 3.19 2.47 12.25
N LEU A 278 3.95 2.12 11.21
CA LEU A 278 4.51 3.06 10.25
C LEU A 278 3.40 3.79 9.46
N TRP A 279 2.39 3.05 9.01
CA TRP A 279 1.21 3.61 8.34
C TRP A 279 0.47 4.60 9.24
N THR A 280 0.29 4.25 10.52
CA THR A 280 -0.39 5.11 11.49
C THR A 280 0.39 6.41 11.72
N VAL A 281 1.72 6.33 11.87
CA VAL A 281 2.59 7.50 12.00
C VAL A 281 2.53 8.37 10.75
N PHE A 282 2.61 7.79 9.55
CA PHE A 282 2.55 8.56 8.31
C PHE A 282 1.19 9.20 8.04
N LYS A 283 0.10 8.64 8.58
CA LYS A 283 -1.23 9.26 8.49
C LYS A 283 -1.25 10.63 9.18
N ASN A 284 -0.61 10.75 10.34
CA ASN A 284 -0.47 12.01 11.07
C ASN A 284 0.79 11.98 11.97
N PRO A 285 1.96 12.38 11.46
CA PRO A 285 3.22 12.26 12.20
C PRO A 285 3.33 13.24 13.37
N ARG A 286 2.49 14.29 13.39
CA ARG A 286 2.44 15.29 14.46
C ARG A 286 1.62 14.80 15.66
N ALA A 287 0.65 13.92 15.44
CA ALA A 287 -0.17 13.37 16.51
C ALA A 287 0.67 12.50 17.45
N THR A 288 0.69 12.85 18.74
CA THR A 288 1.40 12.10 19.78
C THR A 288 0.85 10.67 19.90
N THR A 289 -0.47 10.49 19.80
CA THR A 289 -1.13 9.17 19.82
C THR A 289 -0.60 8.25 18.72
N ASN A 290 -0.46 8.75 17.48
CA ASN A 290 0.05 7.98 16.35
C ASN A 290 1.52 7.61 16.54
N ARG A 291 2.33 8.53 17.06
CA ARG A 291 3.74 8.26 17.40
C ARG A 291 3.88 7.19 18.48
N LEU A 292 3.07 7.26 19.54
CA LEU A 292 3.08 6.27 20.62
C LEU A 292 2.61 4.90 20.14
N PHE A 293 1.59 4.84 19.29
CA PHE A 293 1.18 3.58 18.65
C PHE A 293 2.28 3.02 17.73
N GLY A 294 2.95 3.88 16.97
CA GLY A 294 4.10 3.51 16.14
C GLY A 294 5.26 2.95 16.97
N LEU A 295 5.59 3.59 18.10
CA LEU A 295 6.60 3.11 19.05
C LEU A 295 6.22 1.76 19.67
N LEU A 296 4.94 1.57 20.00
CA LEU A 296 4.46 0.29 20.51
C LEU A 296 4.60 -0.82 19.46
N CYS A 297 4.23 -0.54 18.21
CA CYS A 297 4.42 -1.44 17.09
C CYS A 297 5.90 -1.74 16.84
N LEU A 298 6.79 -0.76 17.02
CA LEU A 298 8.23 -0.94 16.93
C LEU A 298 8.74 -1.91 18.02
N SER A 299 8.34 -1.72 19.28
CA SER A 299 8.67 -2.63 20.38
C SER A 299 8.20 -4.07 20.14
N LEU A 300 6.97 -4.23 19.63
CA LEU A 300 6.42 -5.53 19.24
C LEU A 300 7.17 -6.15 18.05
N CYS A 301 7.59 -5.34 17.08
CA CYS A 301 8.41 -5.79 15.97
C CYS A 301 9.78 -6.29 16.45
N PHE A 302 10.42 -5.59 17.39
CA PHE A 302 11.69 -6.05 17.99
C PHE A 302 11.53 -7.40 18.71
N TRP A 303 10.44 -7.57 19.45
CA TRP A 303 10.13 -8.85 20.08
C TRP A 303 9.96 -9.96 19.05
N LEU A 304 9.09 -9.78 18.06
CA LEU A 304 8.77 -10.81 17.08
C LEU A 304 9.93 -11.13 16.12
N PHE A 305 10.70 -10.12 15.74
CA PHE A 305 11.94 -10.32 14.98
C PHE A 305 12.99 -11.06 15.82
N GLY A 306 13.12 -10.71 17.10
CA GLY A 306 13.99 -11.43 18.02
C GLY A 306 13.58 -12.89 18.17
N ILE A 307 12.28 -13.18 18.27
CA ILE A 307 11.75 -14.56 18.30
C ILE A 307 12.09 -15.31 17.01
N PHE A 308 11.90 -14.69 15.85
CA PHE A 308 12.33 -15.26 14.57
C PHE A 308 13.81 -15.66 14.61
N MET A 309 14.68 -14.77 15.09
CA MET A 309 16.12 -15.04 15.18
C MET A 309 16.44 -16.16 16.18
N VAL A 310 15.82 -16.17 17.36
CA VAL A 310 16.02 -17.24 18.36
C VAL A 310 15.61 -18.61 17.81
N TYR A 311 14.50 -18.71 17.09
CA TYR A 311 14.03 -19.99 16.50
C TYR A 311 14.90 -20.44 15.32
N SER A 312 15.59 -19.48 14.70
CA SER A 312 16.50 -19.71 13.58
C SER A 312 17.93 -20.03 14.03
N SER A 313 18.25 -19.87 15.32
CA SER A 313 19.58 -20.09 15.87
C SER A 313 19.94 -21.58 15.92
N THR A 314 21.11 -21.92 15.39
CA THR A 314 21.68 -23.28 15.47
C THR A 314 22.55 -23.48 16.69
N HIS A 315 23.13 -22.40 17.24
CA HIS A 315 24.03 -22.42 18.38
C HIS A 315 23.43 -21.73 19.60
N GLU A 316 23.76 -22.26 20.77
CA GLU A 316 23.26 -21.76 22.05
C GLU A 316 23.68 -20.31 22.34
N THR A 317 24.90 -19.92 22.00
CA THR A 317 25.38 -18.55 22.23
C THR A 317 24.61 -17.53 21.39
N GLU A 318 24.25 -17.89 20.17
CA GLU A 318 23.44 -17.05 19.27
C GLU A 318 22.00 -16.93 19.77
N ALA A 319 21.40 -18.04 20.19
CA ALA A 319 20.07 -18.05 20.79
C ALA A 319 19.99 -17.16 22.05
N LEU A 320 21.03 -17.19 22.89
CA LEU A 320 21.07 -16.38 24.11
C LEU A 320 21.19 -14.89 23.79
N PHE A 321 22.01 -14.54 22.79
CA PHE A 321 22.15 -13.17 22.31
C PHE A 321 20.81 -12.62 21.83
N TRP A 322 20.12 -13.32 20.92
CA TRP A 322 18.81 -12.90 20.43
C TRP A 322 17.73 -12.95 21.51
N GLY A 323 17.85 -13.89 22.45
CA GLY A 323 17.01 -13.98 23.63
C GLY A 323 17.07 -12.73 24.50
N LYS A 324 18.25 -12.12 24.63
CA LYS A 324 18.42 -10.81 25.29
C LYS A 324 17.90 -9.65 24.45
N ILE A 325 18.11 -9.67 23.14
CA ILE A 325 17.61 -8.62 22.21
C ILE A 325 16.09 -8.51 22.22
N ILE A 326 15.37 -9.63 22.35
CA ILE A 326 13.89 -9.62 22.52
C ILE A 326 13.47 -8.64 23.62
N TYR A 327 14.17 -8.65 24.76
CA TYR A 327 13.80 -7.84 25.90
C TYR A 327 14.07 -6.35 25.71
N VAL A 328 14.89 -5.94 24.73
CA VAL A 328 15.06 -4.52 24.37
C VAL A 328 13.72 -3.91 23.93
N GLY A 329 12.91 -4.66 23.18
CA GLY A 329 11.56 -4.25 22.82
C GLY A 329 10.57 -4.44 23.97
N VAL A 330 10.58 -5.61 24.61
CA VAL A 330 9.56 -6.04 25.58
C VAL A 330 9.52 -5.17 26.84
N VAL A 331 10.66 -4.70 27.36
CA VAL A 331 10.70 -3.92 28.61
C VAL A 331 10.01 -2.56 28.52
N PHE A 332 9.89 -1.98 27.33
CA PHE A 332 9.25 -0.68 27.11
C PHE A 332 7.77 -0.77 26.74
N ILE A 333 7.24 -1.96 26.44
CA ILE A 333 5.82 -2.14 26.06
C ILE A 333 4.87 -1.55 27.12
N PRO A 334 5.01 -1.82 28.43
CA PRO A 334 4.08 -1.30 29.43
C PRO A 334 4.13 0.23 29.56
N ALA A 335 5.33 0.82 29.52
CA ALA A 335 5.51 2.27 29.63
C ALA A 335 4.92 3.01 28.42
N ILE A 336 5.20 2.53 27.20
CA ILE A 336 4.66 3.12 25.96
C ILE A 336 3.14 2.96 25.92
N PHE A 337 2.61 1.80 26.29
CA PHE A 337 1.17 1.55 26.32
C PHE A 337 0.44 2.44 27.34
N SER A 338 0.98 2.59 28.55
CA SER A 338 0.45 3.49 29.58
C SER A 338 0.40 4.95 29.10
N GLN A 339 1.48 5.40 28.45
CA GLN A 339 1.54 6.75 27.87
C GLN A 339 0.56 6.90 26.70
N PHE A 340 0.40 5.87 25.87
CA PHE A 340 -0.59 5.84 24.79
C PHE A 340 -2.00 6.02 25.35
N CYS A 341 -2.41 5.23 26.35
CA CYS A 341 -3.74 5.35 26.96
C CYS A 341 -3.99 6.73 27.56
N THR A 342 -2.99 7.30 28.22
CA THR A 342 -3.08 8.63 28.83
C THR A 342 -3.28 9.73 27.77
N ASN A 343 -2.55 9.67 26.67
CA ASN A 343 -2.69 10.63 25.57
C ASN A 343 -3.99 10.41 24.78
N PHE A 344 -4.36 9.15 24.54
CA PHE A 344 -5.56 8.77 23.82
C PHE A 344 -6.82 9.25 24.52
N LEU A 345 -6.87 9.17 25.85
CA LEU A 345 -7.97 9.68 26.68
C LEU A 345 -7.82 11.16 27.07
N GLN A 346 -6.79 11.86 26.58
CA GLN A 346 -6.45 13.26 26.90
C GLN A 346 -6.37 13.58 28.42
N SER A 347 -5.95 12.60 29.24
CA SER A 347 -5.85 12.79 30.69
C SER A 347 -4.64 13.65 31.06
N LYS A 348 -4.87 14.89 31.51
CA LYS A 348 -3.81 15.88 31.82
C LYS A 348 -3.04 15.60 33.13
N ARG A 349 -3.47 14.64 33.96
CA ARG A 349 -3.14 14.62 35.41
C ARG A 349 -2.00 13.66 35.82
N GLU A 350 -1.28 13.02 34.89
CA GLU A 350 -0.44 11.84 35.25
C GLU A 350 1.01 11.83 34.69
N LYS A 351 1.68 12.98 34.64
CA LYS A 351 3.09 13.05 34.22
C LYS A 351 4.02 12.19 35.11
N ASN A 352 3.79 12.17 36.42
CA ASN A 352 4.65 11.44 37.38
C ASN A 352 4.56 9.93 37.23
N LEU A 353 3.36 9.38 36.98
CA LEU A 353 3.16 7.95 36.77
C LEU A 353 3.81 7.49 35.45
N THR A 354 3.70 8.30 34.40
CA THR A 354 4.37 8.03 33.11
C THR A 354 5.89 7.98 33.31
N LEU A 355 6.46 8.97 34.00
CA LEU A 355 7.90 9.01 34.29
C LEU A 355 8.35 7.79 35.10
N LEU A 356 7.58 7.41 36.13
CA LEU A 356 7.86 6.21 36.93
C LEU A 356 7.87 4.94 36.07
N THR A 357 6.89 4.75 35.18
CA THR A 357 6.85 3.56 34.32
C THR A 357 8.05 3.47 33.38
N TYR A 358 8.52 4.60 32.81
CA TYR A 358 9.73 4.65 31.99
C TYR A 358 11.00 4.43 32.81
N PHE A 359 11.06 4.96 34.03
CA PHE A 359 12.19 4.73 34.94
C PHE A 359 12.33 3.24 35.27
N ILE A 360 11.22 2.56 35.60
CA ILE A 360 11.22 1.12 35.85
C ILE A 360 11.59 0.33 34.59
N SER A 361 11.07 0.70 33.41
CA SER A 361 11.49 0.09 32.13
C SER A 361 12.98 0.25 31.87
N ALA A 362 13.56 1.43 32.15
CA ALA A 362 14.98 1.70 31.99
C ALA A 362 15.84 0.89 32.98
N LEU A 363 15.36 0.70 34.21
CA LEU A 363 16.01 -0.18 35.19
C LEU A 363 16.06 -1.62 34.66
N PHE A 364 14.94 -2.17 34.19
CA PHE A 364 14.94 -3.50 33.57
C PHE A 364 15.78 -3.58 32.29
N ALA A 365 15.79 -2.52 31.47
CA ALA A 365 16.65 -2.45 30.29
C ALA A 365 18.15 -2.56 30.65
N SER A 366 18.57 -1.92 31.75
CA SER A 366 19.94 -2.03 32.27
C SER A 366 20.33 -3.44 32.70
N LEU A 367 19.33 -4.27 33.07
CA LEU A 367 19.53 -5.65 33.52
C LEU A 367 19.57 -6.67 32.36
N ILE A 368 19.24 -6.27 31.12
CA ILE A 368 19.20 -7.18 29.96
C ILE A 368 20.54 -7.88 29.71
N SER A 369 21.66 -7.19 29.93
CA SER A 369 22.99 -7.75 29.72
C SER A 369 23.37 -8.79 30.79
N THR A 370 22.73 -8.75 31.97
CA THR A 370 23.01 -9.60 33.12
C THR A 370 22.25 -10.93 33.08
N SER A 371 22.63 -11.89 33.93
CA SER A 371 21.87 -13.13 34.14
C SER A 371 20.63 -12.95 35.02
N TYR A 372 20.43 -11.77 35.61
CA TYR A 372 19.30 -11.53 36.52
C TYR A 372 17.95 -11.49 35.77
N LEU A 373 17.90 -10.98 34.54
CA LEU A 373 16.67 -10.95 33.75
C LEU A 373 16.50 -12.22 32.89
N ILE A 374 17.56 -12.66 32.23
CA ILE A 374 17.56 -13.87 31.39
C ILE A 374 18.78 -14.72 31.73
N ASN A 375 18.53 -15.95 32.19
CA ASN A 375 19.57 -16.87 32.65
C ASN A 375 19.61 -18.15 31.82
N GLY A 376 20.05 -18.01 30.57
CA GLY A 376 20.13 -19.11 29.62
C GLY A 376 18.87 -19.24 28.75
N GLN A 377 18.62 -20.46 28.29
CA GLN A 377 17.52 -20.79 27.38
C GLN A 377 17.07 -22.24 27.51
N TYR A 378 15.83 -22.49 27.13
CA TYR A 378 15.31 -23.83 26.88
C TYR A 378 15.42 -24.16 25.39
N LYS A 379 15.46 -25.45 25.06
CA LYS A 379 15.35 -25.95 23.69
C LYS A 379 14.07 -26.79 23.60
N PHE A 380 13.12 -26.33 22.81
CA PHE A 380 11.84 -26.99 22.54
C PHE A 380 11.79 -27.51 21.10
N PHE A 381 10.72 -28.22 20.74
CA PHE A 381 10.57 -28.77 19.37
C PHE A 381 10.57 -27.70 18.26
N TRP A 382 10.21 -26.45 18.56
CA TRP A 382 10.19 -25.34 17.60
C TRP A 382 11.47 -24.50 17.57
N GLY A 383 12.41 -24.72 18.50
CA GLY A 383 13.65 -23.95 18.62
C GLY A 383 13.98 -23.54 20.05
N TYR A 384 14.93 -22.62 20.20
CA TYR A 384 15.33 -22.09 21.50
C TYR A 384 14.29 -21.11 22.06
N TYR A 385 14.28 -20.92 23.39
CA TYR A 385 13.46 -19.90 24.05
C TYR A 385 14.16 -19.33 25.30
N PRO A 386 14.10 -18.02 25.57
CA PRO A 386 14.81 -17.42 26.70
C PRO A 386 14.32 -17.96 28.05
N ARG A 387 15.26 -18.38 28.91
CA ARG A 387 14.96 -18.86 30.27
C ARG A 387 14.94 -17.68 31.24
N ALA A 388 13.87 -17.59 32.02
CA ALA A 388 13.68 -16.56 33.02
C ALA A 388 14.82 -16.54 34.06
N GLY A 389 15.42 -15.37 34.28
CA GLY A 389 16.35 -15.12 35.38
C GLY A 389 15.65 -14.80 36.71
N LEU A 390 16.43 -14.60 37.78
CA LEU A 390 15.92 -14.37 39.14
C LEU A 390 14.94 -13.19 39.25
N LEU A 391 15.19 -12.09 38.53
CA LEU A 391 14.39 -10.86 38.55
C LEU A 391 13.29 -10.83 37.46
N HIS A 392 13.19 -11.86 36.62
CA HIS A 392 12.14 -11.95 35.60
C HIS A 392 10.72 -11.98 36.19
N PRO A 393 10.43 -12.70 37.29
CA PRO A 393 9.10 -12.63 37.92
C PRO A 393 8.73 -11.21 38.37
N LEU A 394 9.68 -10.43 38.88
CA LEU A 394 9.45 -9.04 39.25
C LEU A 394 9.12 -8.18 38.02
N PHE A 395 9.80 -8.44 36.90
CA PHE A 395 9.47 -7.83 35.62
C PHE A 395 8.03 -8.16 35.18
N LEU A 396 7.59 -9.41 35.33
CA LEU A 396 6.21 -9.80 35.01
C LEU A 396 5.19 -9.10 35.92
N VAL A 397 5.46 -8.98 37.22
CA VAL A 397 4.58 -8.22 38.13
C VAL A 397 4.44 -6.76 37.66
N TYR A 398 5.56 -6.12 37.31
CA TYR A 398 5.53 -4.77 36.72
C TYR A 398 4.73 -4.73 35.41
N PHE A 399 4.98 -5.67 34.51
CA PHE A 399 4.31 -5.76 33.21
C PHE A 399 2.80 -5.88 33.37
N LEU A 400 2.34 -6.85 34.17
CA LEU A 400 0.93 -7.12 34.45
C LEU A 400 0.27 -5.95 35.17
N TRP A 401 0.96 -5.33 36.13
CA TRP A 401 0.43 -4.20 36.89
C TRP A 401 0.16 -2.98 36.01
N VAL A 402 1.16 -2.54 35.23
CA VAL A 402 1.05 -1.33 34.39
C VAL A 402 0.05 -1.52 33.25
N THR A 403 0.07 -2.68 32.60
CA THR A 403 -0.88 -3.00 31.51
C THR A 403 -2.31 -3.12 32.04
N SER A 404 -2.53 -3.76 33.19
CA SER A 404 -3.86 -3.86 33.82
C SER A 404 -4.41 -2.49 34.22
N LEU A 405 -3.58 -1.60 34.78
CA LEU A 405 -3.99 -0.22 35.06
C LEU A 405 -4.36 0.52 33.77
N SER A 406 -3.60 0.33 32.69
CA SER A 406 -3.85 0.96 31.40
C SER A 406 -5.13 0.45 30.72
N LEU A 407 -5.43 -0.85 30.81
CA LEU A 407 -6.70 -1.43 30.34
C LEU A 407 -7.89 -0.94 31.17
N ARG A 408 -7.75 -0.87 32.51
CA ARG A 408 -8.78 -0.29 33.39
C ARG A 408 -9.08 1.16 33.05
N LYS A 409 -8.07 1.95 32.64
CA LYS A 409 -8.27 3.33 32.16
C LYS A 409 -9.10 3.38 30.88
N LEU A 410 -8.79 2.55 29.89
CA LEU A 410 -9.59 2.49 28.66
C LEU A 410 -11.04 2.05 28.95
N TYR A 411 -11.23 1.06 29.84
CA TYR A 411 -12.57 0.60 30.22
C TYR A 411 -13.39 1.71 30.91
N ARG A 412 -12.79 2.41 31.90
CA ARG A 412 -13.45 3.56 32.56
C ARG A 412 -13.70 4.71 31.59
N GLY A 413 -12.77 4.96 30.66
CA GLY A 413 -12.92 5.96 29.60
C GLY A 413 -14.09 5.64 28.67
N TYR A 414 -14.29 4.37 28.34
CA TYR A 414 -15.46 3.91 27.58
C TYR A 414 -16.75 4.17 28.35
N GLN A 415 -16.84 3.70 29.60
CA GLN A 415 -18.04 3.88 30.44
C GLN A 415 -18.42 5.36 30.62
N ALA A 416 -17.42 6.24 30.79
CA ALA A 416 -17.67 7.67 30.95
C ALA A 416 -18.24 8.35 29.70
N ASN A 417 -17.93 7.83 28.50
CA ASN A 417 -18.34 8.43 27.23
C ASN A 417 -19.60 7.80 26.61
N GLU A 418 -20.05 6.64 27.10
CA GLU A 418 -21.20 5.88 26.57
C GLU A 418 -22.51 6.70 26.57
N GLY A 419 -22.66 7.64 27.50
CA GLY A 419 -23.80 8.55 27.58
C GLY A 419 -23.56 9.98 27.05
N GLN A 420 -22.34 10.34 26.64
CA GLN A 420 -22.00 11.70 26.20
C GLN A 420 -21.78 11.80 24.69
N SER A 421 -21.07 10.82 24.12
CA SER A 421 -20.77 10.78 22.69
C SER A 421 -20.57 9.33 22.25
N GLU A 422 -21.52 8.81 21.49
CA GLU A 422 -21.51 7.44 20.96
C GLU A 422 -20.26 7.15 20.12
N LEU A 423 -19.77 8.15 19.38
CA LEU A 423 -18.57 8.02 18.55
C LEU A 423 -17.30 7.83 19.39
N GLU A 424 -17.04 8.72 20.36
CA GLU A 424 -15.93 8.62 21.32
C GLU A 424 -15.98 7.31 22.13
N ALA A 425 -17.15 6.91 22.63
CA ALA A 425 -17.33 5.64 23.33
C ALA A 425 -16.95 4.46 22.43
N THR A 426 -17.42 4.45 21.19
CA THR A 426 -17.06 3.42 20.20
C THR A 426 -15.56 3.39 19.95
N ARG A 427 -14.90 4.54 19.80
CA ARG A 427 -13.44 4.61 19.60
C ARG A 427 -12.67 3.99 20.74
N ILE A 428 -13.05 4.32 21.98
CA ILE A 428 -12.40 3.79 23.19
C ILE A 428 -12.68 2.29 23.36
N LYS A 429 -13.91 1.83 23.05
CA LYS A 429 -14.29 0.42 23.07
C LYS A 429 -13.42 -0.42 22.13
N PHE A 430 -13.18 0.04 20.90
CA PHE A 430 -12.31 -0.66 19.95
C PHE A 430 -10.85 -0.67 20.41
N ALA A 431 -10.34 0.44 20.97
CA ALA A 431 -9.00 0.47 21.55
C ALA A 431 -8.87 -0.52 22.72
N PHE A 432 -9.83 -0.51 23.65
CA PHE A 432 -9.91 -1.45 24.77
C PHE A 432 -9.93 -2.90 24.30
N LEU A 433 -10.82 -3.24 23.35
CA LEU A 433 -10.92 -4.58 22.78
C LEU A 433 -9.61 -5.02 22.13
N ALA A 434 -9.02 -4.17 21.30
CA ALA A 434 -7.76 -4.49 20.63
C ALA A 434 -6.65 -4.78 21.62
N PHE A 435 -6.43 -3.91 22.60
CA PHE A 435 -5.35 -4.09 23.57
C PHE A 435 -5.62 -5.24 24.55
N THR A 436 -6.89 -5.56 24.83
CA THR A 436 -7.25 -6.77 25.59
C THR A 436 -6.87 -8.03 24.83
N VAL A 437 -7.17 -8.09 23.53
CA VAL A 437 -6.74 -9.20 22.65
C VAL A 437 -5.22 -9.25 22.57
N GLY A 438 -4.55 -8.12 22.34
CA GLY A 438 -3.08 -8.05 22.28
C GLY A 438 -2.41 -8.50 23.58
N TYR A 439 -3.02 -8.21 24.73
CA TYR A 439 -2.53 -8.61 26.04
C TYR A 439 -2.57 -10.13 26.27
N ALA A 440 -3.42 -10.88 25.56
CA ALA A 440 -3.40 -12.34 25.59
C ALA A 440 -2.05 -12.93 25.10
N ALA A 441 -1.23 -12.14 24.40
CA ALA A 441 0.13 -12.52 24.03
C ALA A 441 1.07 -12.75 25.23
N CYS A 442 0.71 -12.31 26.43
CA CYS A 442 1.44 -12.65 27.66
C CYS A 442 1.56 -14.16 27.91
N ILE A 443 0.74 -14.98 27.25
CA ILE A 443 0.88 -16.44 27.27
C ILE A 443 2.28 -16.91 26.84
N ASP A 444 2.98 -16.11 26.01
CA ASP A 444 4.33 -16.43 25.53
C ASP A 444 5.41 -16.28 26.63
N PHE A 445 5.09 -15.70 27.79
CA PHE A 445 6.02 -15.72 28.94
C PHE A 445 6.08 -17.08 29.62
N VAL A 446 5.10 -17.96 29.41
CA VAL A 446 4.99 -19.26 30.08
C VAL A 446 6.15 -20.18 29.66
N GLN A 447 6.60 -20.09 28.42
CA GLN A 447 7.74 -20.86 27.88
C GLN A 447 9.07 -20.45 28.51
N SER A 448 9.19 -19.22 29.02
CA SER A 448 10.38 -18.79 29.77
C SER A 448 10.54 -19.52 31.10
N TYR A 449 9.54 -20.28 31.53
CA TYR A 449 9.55 -21.13 32.72
C TYR A 449 9.62 -22.63 32.40
N GLY A 450 9.89 -22.99 31.14
CA GLY A 450 10.15 -24.38 30.75
C GLY A 450 8.92 -25.20 30.35
N ILE A 451 7.76 -24.57 30.21
CA ILE A 451 6.52 -25.25 29.80
C ILE A 451 6.45 -25.31 28.28
N GLU A 452 6.31 -26.52 27.73
CA GLU A 452 6.42 -26.78 26.30
C GLU A 452 5.07 -26.73 25.57
N PHE A 453 4.73 -25.56 25.01
CA PHE A 453 3.76 -25.42 23.91
C PHE A 453 4.17 -24.27 23.00
N TYR A 454 3.84 -24.40 21.71
CA TYR A 454 4.26 -23.43 20.70
C TYR A 454 3.71 -22.02 21.03
N PRO A 455 4.57 -20.99 21.11
CA PRO A 455 4.16 -19.62 21.42
C PRO A 455 3.20 -19.06 20.38
N MET A 456 2.06 -18.53 20.82
CA MET A 456 0.97 -18.05 19.96
C MET A 456 0.75 -16.53 20.08
N GLY A 457 1.58 -15.83 20.85
CA GLY A 457 1.46 -14.40 21.08
C GLY A 457 1.46 -13.57 19.80
N TYR A 458 2.19 -14.02 18.77
CA TYR A 458 2.18 -13.37 17.44
C TYR A 458 0.78 -13.28 16.82
N LEU A 459 -0.12 -14.24 17.05
CA LEU A 459 -1.51 -14.20 16.57
C LEU A 459 -2.29 -13.09 17.27
N PHE A 460 -2.17 -13.01 18.59
CA PHE A 460 -2.87 -12.04 19.42
C PHE A 460 -2.47 -10.59 19.11
N VAL A 461 -1.17 -10.32 18.94
CA VAL A 461 -0.71 -8.97 18.57
C VAL A 461 -1.02 -8.61 17.12
N THR A 462 -1.11 -9.60 16.22
CA THR A 462 -1.58 -9.36 14.84
C THR A 462 -3.07 -9.02 14.83
N LEU A 463 -3.89 -9.75 15.60
CA LEU A 463 -5.32 -9.44 15.77
C LEU A 463 -5.52 -8.05 16.39
N MET A 464 -4.75 -7.68 17.42
CA MET A 464 -4.74 -6.33 17.98
C MET A 464 -4.49 -5.27 16.89
N ALA A 465 -3.45 -5.45 16.08
CA ALA A 465 -3.11 -4.51 15.02
C ALA A 465 -4.23 -4.41 13.97
N MET A 466 -4.87 -5.52 13.59
CA MET A 466 -6.00 -5.54 12.66
C MET A 466 -7.22 -4.79 13.22
N ILE A 467 -7.58 -5.02 14.49
CA ILE A 467 -8.70 -4.33 15.15
C ILE A 467 -8.44 -2.82 15.20
N ILE A 468 -7.23 -2.39 15.57
CA ILE A 468 -6.86 -0.96 15.60
C ILE A 468 -6.88 -0.36 14.20
N CYS A 469 -6.32 -1.03 13.20
CA CYS A 469 -6.33 -0.54 11.82
C CYS A 469 -7.75 -0.39 11.27
N TYR A 470 -8.61 -1.39 11.49
CA TYR A 470 -10.03 -1.31 11.16
C TYR A 470 -10.70 -0.12 11.86
N ALA A 471 -10.43 0.08 13.14
CA ALA A 471 -11.03 1.16 13.91
C ALA A 471 -10.53 2.56 13.48
N ILE A 472 -9.25 2.70 13.09
CA ILE A 472 -8.72 3.92 12.46
C ILE A 472 -9.45 4.23 11.16
N LEU A 473 -9.69 3.21 10.33
CA LEU A 473 -10.33 3.37 9.02
C LEU A 473 -11.82 3.71 9.13
N LYS A 474 -12.55 3.01 10.02
CA LYS A 474 -14.00 3.11 10.12
C LYS A 474 -14.49 4.20 11.06
N PHE A 475 -13.82 4.39 12.20
CA PHE A 475 -14.30 5.26 13.29
C PHE A 475 -13.37 6.44 13.57
N GLN A 476 -12.33 6.64 12.75
CA GLN A 476 -11.38 7.74 12.92
C GLN A 476 -10.76 7.78 14.32
N VAL A 477 -10.49 6.59 14.90
CA VAL A 477 -10.05 6.42 16.31
C VAL A 477 -8.88 7.33 16.71
N MET A 478 -8.03 7.74 15.77
CA MET A 478 -6.87 8.59 16.04
C MET A 478 -6.89 9.95 15.32
N ASP A 479 -7.95 10.30 14.58
CA ASP A 479 -8.04 11.60 13.89
C ASP A 479 -8.67 12.65 14.81
N ILE A 480 -7.80 13.44 15.44
CA ILE A 480 -8.14 14.78 15.92
C ILE A 480 -7.63 15.75 14.84
N ALA A 481 -8.52 16.42 14.13
CA ALA A 481 -8.19 17.57 13.27
C ALA A 481 -8.99 18.79 13.77
N PRO A 482 -8.61 20.06 13.47
CA PRO A 482 -7.53 20.54 12.59
C PRO A 482 -6.64 21.66 13.21
N ALA A 483 -5.42 21.88 12.70
CA ALA A 483 -4.76 23.20 12.74
C ALA A 483 -3.51 23.27 11.84
N GLY A 484 -3.44 24.32 11.02
CA GLY A 484 -2.22 25.12 10.89
C GLY A 484 -1.29 24.80 9.74
N THR A 485 -1.46 25.57 8.67
CA THR A 485 -0.48 26.03 7.69
C THR A 485 0.97 26.14 8.20
N ARG A 486 1.92 25.80 7.30
CA ARG A 486 3.36 26.17 7.30
C ARG A 486 4.23 25.42 8.35
N THR A 487 5.51 25.09 8.13
CA THR A 487 6.55 25.62 7.24
C THR A 487 7.62 24.54 7.01
N HIS A 488 8.41 24.71 5.96
CA HIS A 488 9.56 23.91 5.53
C HIS A 488 10.47 23.43 6.68
N ALA A 489 10.49 22.12 6.96
CA ALA A 489 11.62 21.52 7.68
C ALA A 489 12.78 21.37 6.69
N LEU A 490 13.91 21.99 7.01
CA LEU A 490 15.13 22.08 6.21
C LEU A 490 15.65 20.70 5.75
N PRO A 491 16.19 20.58 4.52
CA PRO A 491 16.70 19.32 3.96
C PRO A 491 17.84 18.68 4.78
N TYR A 492 18.53 19.47 5.62
CA TYR A 492 19.64 19.01 6.45
C TYR A 492 19.23 18.01 7.55
N GLY A 493 18.00 18.10 8.08
CA GLY A 493 17.50 17.15 9.09
C GLY A 493 17.23 15.76 8.53
N TYR A 494 16.79 15.69 7.27
CA TYR A 494 16.59 14.42 6.56
C TYR A 494 17.92 13.75 6.20
N ALA A 495 18.93 14.53 5.82
CA ALA A 495 20.28 14.01 5.54
C ALA A 495 20.92 13.38 6.80
N LEU A 496 20.73 13.98 7.98
CA LEU A 496 21.25 13.45 9.24
C LEU A 496 20.59 12.12 9.66
N MET A 497 19.33 11.90 9.28
CA MET A 497 18.59 10.65 9.55
C MET A 497 18.97 9.49 8.61
N LEU A 498 19.61 9.77 7.47
CA LEU A 498 20.06 8.73 6.54
C LEU A 498 21.29 7.98 7.04
N ILE A 499 22.09 8.61 7.89
CA ILE A 499 23.29 8.02 8.49
C ILE A 499 22.92 6.83 9.41
N PRO A 500 22.04 6.97 10.43
CA PRO A 500 21.61 5.83 11.24
C PRO A 500 20.83 4.79 10.44
N PHE A 501 20.05 5.19 9.43
CA PHE A 501 19.35 4.27 8.55
C PHE A 501 20.31 3.41 7.71
N TYR A 502 21.34 4.02 7.13
CA TYR A 502 22.40 3.30 6.42
C TYR A 502 23.16 2.35 7.34
N ILE A 503 23.46 2.75 8.58
CA ILE A 503 24.10 1.88 9.58
C ILE A 503 23.21 0.67 9.91
N VAL A 504 21.90 0.85 10.06
CA VAL A 504 20.96 -0.25 10.29
C VAL A 504 20.89 -1.19 9.09
N VAL A 505 20.77 -0.66 7.86
CA VAL A 505 20.77 -1.47 6.64
C VAL A 505 22.09 -2.22 6.47
N LEU A 506 23.22 -1.57 6.76
CA LEU A 506 24.55 -2.20 6.74
C LEU A 506 24.68 -3.30 7.80
N MET A 507 24.17 -3.07 9.01
CA MET A 507 24.12 -4.08 10.06
C MET A 507 23.26 -5.28 9.65
N LEU A 508 22.10 -5.05 9.05
CA LEU A 508 21.23 -6.11 8.53
C LEU A 508 21.92 -6.89 7.42
N VAL A 509 22.51 -6.20 6.43
CA VAL A 509 23.26 -6.84 5.34
C VAL A 509 24.40 -7.69 5.90
N ARG A 510 25.17 -7.16 6.86
CA ARG A 510 26.23 -7.91 7.54
C ARG A 510 25.71 -9.10 8.33
N LEU A 511 24.55 -8.96 8.98
CA LEU A 511 23.90 -10.00 9.77
C LEU A 511 23.48 -11.20 8.89
N PHE A 512 22.94 -10.92 7.69
CA PHE A 512 22.39 -11.95 6.81
C PHE A 512 23.42 -12.55 5.85
N THR A 513 24.39 -11.76 5.39
CA THR A 513 25.41 -12.23 4.42
C THR A 513 26.72 -12.65 5.09
N GLY A 514 26.85 -12.48 6.41
CA GLY A 514 28.08 -12.77 7.16
C GLY A 514 29.27 -11.84 6.85
N SER A 515 29.12 -10.92 5.89
CA SER A 515 30.17 -10.02 5.40
C SER A 515 29.66 -8.58 5.33
N THR A 516 30.52 -7.61 5.61
CA THR A 516 30.13 -6.19 5.59
C THR A 516 30.07 -5.68 4.15
N GLN A 517 28.96 -5.88 3.46
CA GLN A 517 28.79 -5.46 2.06
C GLN A 517 28.31 -4.01 1.95
N TYR A 518 29.25 -3.07 2.03
CA TYR A 518 28.98 -1.63 1.95
C TYR A 518 28.28 -1.21 0.65
N LEU A 519 28.70 -1.79 -0.48
CA LEU A 519 28.13 -1.49 -1.79
C LEU A 519 26.65 -1.91 -1.87
N LEU A 520 26.32 -3.09 -1.35
CA LEU A 520 24.96 -3.61 -1.33
C LEU A 520 24.04 -2.77 -0.41
N ALA A 521 24.49 -2.43 0.79
CA ALA A 521 23.75 -1.55 1.69
C ALA A 521 23.52 -0.16 1.09
N GLY A 522 24.53 0.38 0.39
CA GLY A 522 24.44 1.65 -0.34
C GLY A 522 23.43 1.60 -1.47
N ILE A 523 23.42 0.52 -2.27
CA ILE A 523 22.45 0.31 -3.34
C ILE A 523 21.03 0.21 -2.77
N LEU A 524 20.82 -0.52 -1.67
CA LEU A 524 19.50 -0.64 -1.04
C LEU A 524 18.97 0.69 -0.50
N VAL A 525 19.82 1.49 0.15
CA VAL A 525 19.46 2.84 0.61
C VAL A 525 19.22 3.79 -0.55
N ALA A 526 20.04 3.73 -1.61
CA ALA A 526 19.87 4.54 -2.81
C ALA A 526 18.56 4.18 -3.55
N LEU A 527 18.25 2.90 -3.69
CA LEU A 527 16.98 2.43 -4.26
C LEU A 527 15.79 2.90 -3.40
N PHE A 528 15.90 2.83 -2.07
CA PHE A 528 14.88 3.35 -1.16
C PHE A 528 14.66 4.87 -1.34
N LEU A 529 15.74 5.64 -1.42
CA LEU A 529 15.69 7.10 -1.62
C LEU A 529 15.13 7.49 -2.98
N ILE A 530 15.58 6.81 -4.05
CA ILE A 530 15.09 7.03 -5.41
C ILE A 530 13.62 6.68 -5.48
N PHE A 531 13.21 5.54 -4.93
CA PHE A 531 11.83 5.09 -4.93
C PHE A 531 10.92 6.01 -4.10
N SER A 532 11.35 6.40 -2.89
CA SER A 532 10.65 7.36 -2.03
C SER A 532 10.54 8.73 -2.69
N GLY A 533 11.63 9.22 -3.32
CA GLY A 533 11.65 10.47 -4.07
C GLY A 533 10.70 10.45 -5.26
N ILE A 534 10.68 9.36 -6.03
CA ILE A 534 9.73 9.16 -7.14
C ILE A 534 8.29 9.19 -6.60
N LEU A 535 8.01 8.51 -5.49
CA LEU A 535 6.66 8.46 -4.91
C LEU A 535 6.18 9.81 -4.38
N VAL A 536 7.05 10.53 -3.65
CA VAL A 536 6.74 11.87 -3.12
C VAL A 536 6.60 12.89 -4.25
N ASN A 537 7.40 12.78 -5.31
CA ASN A 537 7.31 13.68 -6.45
C ASN A 537 6.06 13.37 -7.29
N LEU A 538 5.73 12.08 -7.47
CA LEU A 538 4.49 11.64 -8.09
C LEU A 538 3.28 12.12 -7.27
N GLN A 539 3.35 12.07 -5.94
CA GLN A 539 2.33 12.60 -5.03
C GLN A 539 2.19 14.12 -5.15
N ARG A 540 3.29 14.89 -5.19
CA ARG A 540 3.23 16.36 -5.35
C ARG A 540 2.72 16.79 -6.72
N ILE A 541 3.14 16.10 -7.78
CA ILE A 541 2.67 16.36 -9.14
C ILE A 541 1.19 16.02 -9.25
N THR A 542 0.74 14.93 -8.62
CA THR A 542 -0.69 14.58 -8.58
C THR A 542 -1.51 15.48 -7.69
N GLU A 543 -1.03 15.90 -6.52
CA GLU A 543 -1.72 16.88 -5.67
C GLU A 543 -1.88 18.20 -6.43
N LYS A 544 -0.81 18.75 -7.02
CA LYS A 544 -0.91 19.99 -7.81
C LYS A 544 -1.78 19.84 -9.06
N ALA A 545 -1.76 18.68 -9.72
CA ALA A 545 -2.63 18.42 -10.86
C ALA A 545 -4.10 18.26 -10.45
N VAL A 546 -4.38 17.59 -9.33
CA VAL A 546 -5.73 17.44 -8.76
C VAL A 546 -6.27 18.77 -8.26
N GLU A 547 -5.45 19.60 -7.62
CA GLU A 547 -5.82 20.94 -7.21
C GLU A 547 -6.17 21.81 -8.44
N LYS A 548 -5.37 21.71 -9.50
CA LYS A 548 -5.58 22.46 -10.75
C LYS A 548 -6.70 21.93 -11.66
N ILE A 549 -7.12 20.67 -11.51
CA ILE A 549 -8.09 19.99 -12.39
C ILE A 549 -9.45 19.78 -11.70
N LEU A 550 -9.45 19.44 -10.40
CA LEU A 550 -10.64 19.09 -9.62
C LEU A 550 -11.20 20.30 -8.86
N PHE A 551 -10.36 21.23 -8.44
CA PHE A 551 -10.76 22.49 -7.79
C PHE A 551 -10.75 23.69 -8.73
N ARG A 552 -10.62 23.50 -10.05
CA ARG A 552 -10.69 24.61 -11.01
C ARG A 552 -12.03 25.34 -10.96
N LYS A 553 -13.14 24.64 -10.66
CA LYS A 553 -14.47 25.27 -10.51
C LYS A 553 -14.72 25.89 -9.13
N THR A 554 -14.11 25.39 -8.06
CA THR A 554 -14.35 25.87 -6.68
C THR A 554 -13.34 26.92 -6.21
N TYR A 555 -12.10 26.88 -6.73
CA TYR A 555 -11.10 27.93 -6.51
C TYR A 555 -11.44 29.18 -7.32
N ASP A 556 -11.84 29.02 -8.60
CA ASP A 556 -12.40 30.14 -9.39
C ASP A 556 -13.70 30.64 -8.75
N ALA A 557 -14.62 29.78 -8.27
CA ALA A 557 -15.83 30.28 -7.62
C ALA A 557 -15.54 31.08 -6.34
N TYR A 558 -14.60 30.66 -5.48
CA TYR A 558 -14.29 31.40 -4.25
C TYR A 558 -13.50 32.69 -4.51
N GLU A 559 -12.54 32.66 -5.45
CA GLU A 559 -11.77 33.85 -5.85
C GLU A 559 -12.63 34.84 -6.65
N THR A 560 -13.52 34.33 -7.52
CA THR A 560 -14.51 35.13 -8.25
C THR A 560 -15.60 35.66 -7.32
N LEU A 561 -16.09 34.90 -6.34
CA LEU A 561 -17.05 35.38 -5.34
C LEU A 561 -16.41 36.40 -4.38
N SER A 562 -15.12 36.25 -4.06
CA SER A 562 -14.36 37.24 -3.28
C SER A 562 -14.07 38.50 -4.09
N ALA A 563 -13.72 38.38 -5.37
CA ALA A 563 -13.57 39.49 -6.30
C ALA A 563 -14.91 40.22 -6.53
N PHE A 564 -16.00 39.46 -6.67
CA PHE A 564 -17.38 39.93 -6.79
C PHE A 564 -17.82 40.68 -5.53
N SER A 565 -17.60 40.13 -4.33
CA SER A 565 -17.88 40.81 -3.07
C SER A 565 -17.07 42.10 -2.92
N LYS A 566 -15.82 42.13 -3.39
CA LYS A 566 -15.00 43.36 -3.43
C LYS A 566 -15.46 44.36 -4.48
N ALA A 567 -15.95 43.90 -5.64
CA ALA A 567 -16.50 44.75 -6.70
C ALA A 567 -17.83 45.38 -6.27
N LEU A 568 -18.70 44.62 -5.59
CA LEU A 568 -19.96 45.08 -4.99
C LEU A 568 -19.79 46.28 -4.07
N VAL A 569 -18.68 46.33 -3.33
CA VAL A 569 -18.37 47.41 -2.39
C VAL A 569 -17.70 48.61 -3.08
N LYS A 570 -17.17 48.44 -4.30
CA LYS A 570 -16.46 49.48 -5.06
C LYS A 570 -17.34 50.25 -6.03
N ILE A 571 -18.41 49.64 -6.54
CA ILE A 571 -19.28 50.24 -7.55
C ILE A 571 -20.45 50.94 -6.84
N LEU A 572 -20.46 52.28 -6.88
CA LEU A 572 -21.51 53.11 -6.29
C LEU A 572 -22.72 53.32 -7.22
N ASP A 573 -22.56 53.06 -8.52
CA ASP A 573 -23.61 53.19 -9.53
C ASP A 573 -24.42 51.88 -9.65
N LEU A 574 -25.73 51.97 -9.35
CA LEU A 574 -26.63 50.81 -9.30
C LEU A 574 -26.73 50.08 -10.64
N LYS A 575 -26.69 50.81 -11.76
CA LYS A 575 -26.80 50.22 -13.10
C LYS A 575 -25.56 49.38 -13.41
N THR A 576 -24.38 49.97 -13.25
CA THR A 576 -23.09 49.28 -13.43
C THR A 576 -22.97 48.07 -12.50
N LEU A 577 -23.48 48.19 -11.27
CA LEU A 577 -23.48 47.09 -10.31
C LEU A 577 -24.36 45.93 -10.75
N SER A 578 -25.59 46.22 -11.22
CA SER A 578 -26.52 45.18 -11.67
C SER A 578 -26.01 44.39 -12.87
N GLU A 579 -25.35 45.06 -13.83
CA GLU A 579 -24.74 44.43 -15.01
C GLU A 579 -23.55 43.53 -14.62
N GLU A 580 -22.73 43.96 -13.63
CA GLU A 580 -21.59 43.17 -13.15
C GLU A 580 -22.01 41.95 -12.33
N ILE A 581 -23.08 42.07 -11.52
CA ILE A 581 -23.72 40.95 -10.80
C ILE A 581 -24.19 39.90 -11.80
N GLU A 582 -24.94 40.31 -12.80
CA GLU A 582 -25.44 39.43 -13.83
C GLU A 582 -24.32 38.71 -14.56
N ARG A 583 -23.33 39.45 -15.06
CA ARG A 583 -22.20 38.89 -15.81
C ARG A 583 -21.44 37.86 -14.98
N THR A 584 -21.23 38.16 -13.70
CA THR A 584 -20.58 37.26 -12.76
C THR A 584 -21.41 35.98 -12.56
N LEU A 585 -22.71 36.10 -12.35
CA LEU A 585 -23.61 34.95 -12.16
C LEU A 585 -23.67 34.05 -13.39
N VAL A 586 -23.76 34.63 -14.58
CA VAL A 586 -23.72 33.88 -15.85
C VAL A 586 -22.40 33.13 -15.98
N THR A 587 -21.28 33.78 -15.68
CA THR A 587 -19.93 33.19 -15.79
C THR A 587 -19.70 32.07 -14.77
N VAL A 588 -20.17 32.25 -13.53
CA VAL A 588 -19.94 31.31 -12.42
C VAL A 588 -20.89 30.12 -12.47
N LEU A 589 -22.19 30.37 -12.72
CA LEU A 589 -23.23 29.33 -12.70
C LEU A 589 -23.40 28.64 -14.06
N GLY A 590 -22.92 29.25 -15.15
CA GLY A 590 -23.03 28.69 -16.50
C GLY A 590 -24.49 28.59 -16.99
N VAL A 591 -25.34 29.52 -16.53
CA VAL A 591 -26.77 29.55 -16.83
C VAL A 591 -27.04 30.28 -18.14
N GLU A 592 -28.04 29.83 -18.90
CA GLU A 592 -28.37 30.35 -20.23
C GLU A 592 -29.14 31.68 -20.17
N THR A 593 -29.90 31.91 -19.09
CA THR A 593 -30.69 33.12 -18.87
C THR A 593 -30.64 33.59 -17.42
N VAL A 594 -30.44 34.89 -17.19
CA VAL A 594 -30.50 35.54 -15.87
C VAL A 594 -31.31 36.83 -15.99
N THR A 595 -32.13 37.14 -15.00
CA THR A 595 -32.78 38.46 -14.87
C THR A 595 -32.72 38.91 -13.42
N LEU A 596 -32.21 40.12 -13.20
CA LEU A 596 -32.11 40.75 -11.89
C LEU A 596 -33.31 41.68 -11.68
N TYR A 597 -34.07 41.45 -10.61
CA TYR A 597 -35.20 42.27 -10.19
C TYR A 597 -34.84 43.13 -8.98
N LEU A 598 -35.20 44.41 -9.00
CA LEU A 598 -35.11 45.30 -7.84
C LEU A 598 -36.51 45.75 -7.41
N PHE A 599 -36.70 45.85 -6.10
CA PHE A 599 -37.94 46.31 -5.50
C PHE A 599 -38.06 47.84 -5.56
N ASP A 600 -39.10 48.35 -6.24
CA ASP A 600 -39.47 49.76 -6.26
C ASP A 600 -40.49 50.03 -5.14
N LYS A 601 -40.02 50.63 -4.04
CA LYS A 601 -40.85 50.94 -2.86
C LYS A 601 -41.99 51.91 -3.13
N GLU A 602 -41.88 52.77 -4.15
CA GLU A 602 -42.94 53.75 -4.46
C GLU A 602 -44.10 53.11 -5.20
N LYS A 603 -43.84 52.02 -5.92
CA LYS A 603 -44.81 51.35 -6.79
C LYS A 603 -45.20 49.95 -6.31
N ASP A 604 -44.60 49.48 -5.22
CA ASP A 604 -44.79 48.16 -4.61
C ASP A 604 -44.64 46.99 -5.61
N VAL A 605 -43.67 47.13 -6.53
CA VAL A 605 -43.41 46.15 -7.60
C VAL A 605 -41.92 45.86 -7.73
N TYR A 606 -41.60 44.63 -8.06
CA TYR A 606 -40.27 44.23 -8.53
C TYR A 606 -40.16 44.50 -10.03
N ALA A 607 -39.23 45.38 -10.41
CA ALA A 607 -38.94 45.69 -11.80
C ALA A 607 -37.61 45.06 -12.24
N PRO A 608 -37.51 44.51 -13.46
CA PRO A 608 -36.25 43.97 -13.96
C PRO A 608 -35.30 45.11 -14.32
N VAL A 609 -34.04 44.99 -13.89
CA VAL A 609 -33.00 46.01 -14.04
C VAL A 609 -31.89 45.55 -14.98
N SER A 610 -31.63 44.24 -15.07
CA SER A 610 -30.66 43.63 -15.99
C SER A 610 -31.14 42.25 -16.46
N THR A 611 -30.91 41.90 -17.73
CA THR A 611 -31.26 40.59 -18.31
C THR A 611 -30.21 40.13 -19.34
N TYR A 612 -29.84 38.85 -19.25
CA TYR A 612 -28.88 38.18 -20.12
C TYR A 612 -29.53 36.90 -20.68
N GLY A 613 -29.39 36.70 -21.99
CA GLY A 613 -29.99 35.58 -22.74
C GLY A 613 -31.33 35.92 -23.41
N PRO A 614 -31.81 35.09 -24.34
CA PRO A 614 -33.07 35.31 -25.04
C PRO A 614 -34.26 35.06 -24.11
N ASP A 615 -35.12 36.08 -23.97
CA ASP A 615 -36.34 36.05 -23.15
C ASP A 615 -37.31 34.97 -23.66
N PRO A 616 -37.61 33.90 -22.89
CA PRO A 616 -38.43 32.79 -23.38
C PRO A 616 -39.90 33.15 -23.59
N ARG A 617 -40.39 34.30 -23.10
CA ARG A 617 -41.81 34.69 -23.23
C ARG A 617 -41.97 36.20 -23.36
N THR A 618 -42.13 36.65 -24.62
CA THR A 618 -42.78 37.92 -24.99
C THR A 618 -42.18 39.19 -24.38
N GLY A 619 -41.10 39.72 -24.98
CA GLY A 619 -40.85 41.14 -25.30
C GLY A 619 -41.19 42.25 -24.30
N GLY A 620 -41.39 41.96 -23.02
CA GLY A 620 -41.91 42.89 -22.04
C GLY A 620 -41.26 42.61 -20.70
N ARG A 621 -40.61 43.64 -20.14
CA ARG A 621 -40.11 43.66 -18.76
C ARG A 621 -41.28 43.43 -17.79
N ILE A 622 -41.63 42.17 -17.51
CA ILE A 622 -42.72 41.79 -16.59
C ILE A 622 -42.36 42.38 -15.23
N ARG A 623 -43.20 43.25 -14.68
CA ARG A 623 -43.10 43.72 -13.29
C ARG A 623 -43.91 42.76 -12.44
N LEU A 624 -43.32 42.29 -11.34
CA LEU A 624 -43.98 41.37 -10.40
C LEU A 624 -44.52 42.20 -9.23
N ALA A 625 -45.81 42.12 -8.93
CA ALA A 625 -46.36 42.79 -7.74
C ALA A 625 -45.87 42.09 -6.46
N ALA A 626 -45.67 42.83 -5.37
CA ALA A 626 -45.15 42.29 -4.12
C ALA A 626 -46.04 41.20 -3.48
N ASP A 627 -47.32 41.17 -3.83
CA ASP A 627 -48.33 40.22 -3.35
C ASP A 627 -48.47 38.96 -4.21
N GLU A 628 -47.78 38.86 -5.34
CA GLU A 628 -47.77 37.68 -6.19
C GLU A 628 -47.11 36.46 -5.51
N GLU A 629 -47.52 35.27 -5.95
CA GLU A 629 -47.10 33.99 -5.36
C GLU A 629 -45.57 33.77 -5.45
N LEU A 630 -44.94 34.24 -6.53
CA LEU A 630 -43.50 34.05 -6.75
C LEU A 630 -42.62 34.94 -5.85
N PRO A 631 -42.85 36.27 -5.74
CA PRO A 631 -42.16 37.09 -4.74
C PRO A 631 -42.39 36.62 -3.29
N ARG A 632 -43.60 36.17 -2.95
CA ARG A 632 -43.90 35.61 -1.61
C ARG A 632 -43.19 34.29 -1.32
N TYR A 633 -42.89 33.48 -2.33
CA TYR A 633 -42.16 32.22 -2.18
C TYR A 633 -40.65 32.42 -2.03
N LEU A 634 -40.09 33.51 -2.60
CA LEU A 634 -38.65 33.80 -2.63
C LEU A 634 -38.16 34.71 -1.49
N ALA A 635 -39.06 35.48 -0.88
CA ALA A 635 -38.79 36.29 0.32
C ALA A 635 -38.81 35.42 1.59
#